data_AF-A0A9W8YMR9-F1
#
_entry.id   AF-A0A9W8YMR9-F1
#
_cell.length_a   1.000
_cell.length_b   1.000
_cell.length_c   1.000
_cell.angle_alpha   90.00
_cell.angle_beta   90.00
_cell.angle_gamma   90.00
#
_symmetry.space_group_name_H-M   'P 1'
#
loop_
_entity.id
_entity.type
_entity.pdbx_description
1 polymer ?
#
loop_
_entity_poly.entity_id
_entity_poly.type
_entity_poly.pdbx_seq_one_letter_code
_entity_poly.pdbx_strand_id
1 'polypeptide(L)'
;MRLKPLYVFDDPAEFYRRHSKGVLQEFANESREISQFNNRQNQFKAWILAKLYRGKASSYWVLLVRPSEQADYLFPREGESCDITLWQKSGKAKRWDKSWEAERIENPAAMFGVPEGPAHRLPAFKVKVPNSVPDDILRAMEDDPDQIGYDAPSRLTGKWAFGDKKAYRVTMELQISSATKDAELGALNKLHHNPDGILTDKQIAAYKYLMDFKDDAFSVNMFNHFPHLRDPINNPNMPSKVITMLKGFNQHQRTAYKIVLSKIPCGICILPGGPGAGKTHWNLVLTAAIQSKSSMLQGSEISSNRSAKILYILDINKPLDDTCNKIVKLYKRLGLKKHAVRLHGWHYGNDPELPDFSGKFMLMARMNRYRRQTLNEGCLAPSLDELAWTFYETKKATQCRALHDILTHPSKGSKDGKSEELKILVKQLYQHVLAQVDFIATTPVPAATGFHGLFKPDIVIFDESPHAREASTMVAIAQYNPIAWIFSGDHRQTRPFVASDDVRDNPWAPQMLVSMMERADRAGVIETSLLINHRAYGGLHKLASEMFYAKKMISGHTRDEVFPPSVRYLQRYLERFLPLGQRCHEPRLIAFNGKRGEVRVGTSWYNALHISWVMERVMELLLDPMFRQVDKNERGTILIISPYKESYMKYKKAIKDLPATWQARLNVEGHIEARTIDTVQGGEADFVFLDMVRSESTDFTDDPNRLNVAITRARQAEVIMMHPGTGIFGHCDSMGQVVDISVDGHPKEMAQEPNQERAYDEHVKHQKQLDQQRVAHGIQPVANENAGGEPVAAVTDYGASAMDEDEGPQSIYTEKFANLGLADFMQSILDEKKAERDAEQQPQSQAESSAAGAAQGQARGGPSQIKYMARLQDGIDVGNDPVQTYKHVSCRILRSGDNDSGQAGAIASMCGAPGVKSLSMGQFTNSLSQPDIGTAPGIESAITGLAESRWIVFREKDGLQSRDAQGGAQGSKNERQPLPSGSQWW
;
A
#
# COMPACT_ATOMS: atom_id res chain seq x y z
N MET A 1 4.98 18.31 -29.40
CA MET A 1 5.78 19.10 -28.43
C MET A 1 5.51 18.52 -27.04
N ARG A 2 6.52 18.19 -26.23
CA ARG A 2 6.31 17.58 -24.90
C ARG A 2 5.76 18.62 -23.92
N LEU A 3 4.65 18.33 -23.26
CA LEU A 3 4.07 19.22 -22.24
C LEU A 3 5.02 19.31 -21.04
N LYS A 4 5.44 20.53 -20.68
CA LYS A 4 6.20 20.79 -19.45
C LYS A 4 5.22 20.94 -18.27
N PRO A 5 5.46 20.30 -17.10
CA PRO A 5 4.65 20.53 -15.91
C PRO A 5 4.73 21.99 -15.45
N LEU A 6 3.67 22.42 -14.74
CA LEU A 6 3.61 23.70 -14.02
C LEU A 6 3.54 23.46 -12.51
N TYR A 7 4.45 24.13 -11.79
CA TYR A 7 4.53 24.10 -10.32
C TYR A 7 3.83 25.31 -9.67
N VAL A 8 3.50 26.31 -10.48
CA VAL A 8 2.65 27.47 -10.17
C VAL A 8 1.70 27.64 -11.37
N PHE A 9 0.44 28.01 -11.11
CA PHE A 9 -0.53 28.38 -12.14
C PHE A 9 -1.00 29.82 -11.91
N ASP A 10 -0.68 30.72 -12.84
CA ASP A 10 -1.15 32.11 -12.79
C ASP A 10 -2.64 32.24 -13.18
N ASP A 11 -3.22 31.17 -13.75
CA ASP A 11 -4.61 31.07 -14.19
C ASP A 11 -5.24 29.72 -13.75
N PRO A 12 -6.32 29.74 -12.94
CA PRO A 12 -7.09 28.54 -12.57
C PRO A 12 -7.68 27.77 -13.77
N ALA A 13 -7.92 28.41 -14.92
CA ALA A 13 -8.41 27.73 -16.11
C ALA A 13 -7.33 26.84 -16.75
N GLU A 14 -6.05 27.21 -16.69
CA GLU A 14 -4.95 26.34 -17.13
C GLU A 14 -4.78 25.13 -16.19
N PHE A 15 -4.92 25.32 -14.86
CA PHE A 15 -4.99 24.22 -13.91
C PHE A 15 -6.14 23.26 -14.23
N TYR A 16 -7.35 23.81 -14.40
CA TYR A 16 -8.55 23.05 -14.72
C TYR A 16 -8.40 22.29 -16.03
N ARG A 17 -7.90 22.96 -17.09
CA ARG A 17 -7.71 22.40 -18.43
C ARG A 17 -6.74 21.21 -18.41
N ARG A 18 -5.58 21.33 -17.75
CA ARG A 18 -4.62 20.22 -17.67
C ARG A 18 -5.18 19.01 -16.94
N HIS A 19 -5.74 19.22 -15.75
CA HIS A 19 -6.21 18.13 -14.91
C HIS A 19 -7.46 17.46 -15.49
N SER A 20 -8.43 18.22 -16.01
CA SER A 20 -9.62 17.66 -16.65
C SER A 20 -9.29 16.86 -17.92
N LYS A 21 -8.41 17.37 -18.78
CA LYS A 21 -7.98 16.65 -19.99
C LYS A 21 -7.12 15.43 -19.67
N GLY A 22 -6.28 15.49 -18.63
CA GLY A 22 -5.53 14.34 -18.13
C GLY A 22 -6.42 13.22 -17.62
N VAL A 23 -7.40 13.53 -16.74
CA VAL A 23 -8.35 12.54 -16.21
C VAL A 23 -9.21 11.92 -17.32
N LEU A 24 -9.62 12.71 -18.33
CA LEU A 24 -10.35 12.19 -19.50
C LEU A 24 -9.48 11.27 -20.37
N GLN A 25 -8.22 11.63 -20.61
CA GLN A 25 -7.28 10.82 -21.40
C GLN A 25 -6.94 9.51 -20.71
N GLU A 26 -6.73 9.55 -19.40
CA GLU A 26 -6.47 8.38 -18.57
C GLU A 26 -7.65 7.41 -18.58
N PHE A 27 -8.87 7.91 -18.33
CA PHE A 27 -10.08 7.09 -18.40
C PHE A 27 -10.27 6.45 -19.79
N ALA A 28 -9.87 7.14 -20.86
CA ALA A 28 -9.88 6.60 -22.23
C ALA A 28 -8.76 5.57 -22.50
N ASN A 29 -7.69 5.56 -21.70
CA ASN A 29 -6.64 4.53 -21.70
C ASN A 29 -7.10 3.31 -20.87
N GLU A 30 -7.56 3.50 -19.64
CA GLU A 30 -8.16 2.46 -18.77
C GLU A 30 -9.30 1.72 -19.49
N SER A 31 -10.21 2.47 -20.13
CA SER A 31 -11.31 1.91 -20.94
C SER A 31 -10.80 1.03 -22.09
N ARG A 32 -9.64 1.36 -22.69
CA ARG A 32 -9.02 0.62 -23.80
C ARG A 32 -8.41 -0.69 -23.31
N GLU A 33 -7.75 -0.68 -22.15
CA GLU A 33 -7.21 -1.88 -21.52
C GLU A 33 -8.30 -2.85 -21.06
N ILE A 34 -9.35 -2.33 -20.41
CA ILE A 34 -10.55 -3.10 -20.04
C ILE A 34 -11.19 -3.71 -21.30
N SER A 35 -11.35 -2.94 -22.38
CA SER A 35 -11.88 -3.46 -23.66
C SER A 35 -10.99 -4.58 -24.21
N GLN A 36 -9.66 -4.43 -24.16
CA GLN A 36 -8.73 -5.48 -24.59
C GLN A 36 -8.79 -6.74 -23.71
N PHE A 37 -8.95 -6.60 -22.40
CA PHE A 37 -9.12 -7.73 -21.48
C PHE A 37 -10.41 -8.48 -21.79
N ASN A 38 -11.53 -7.77 -21.92
CA ASN A 38 -12.84 -8.33 -22.22
C ASN A 38 -12.81 -9.06 -23.57
N ASN A 39 -12.18 -8.48 -24.59
CA ASN A 39 -12.02 -9.11 -25.92
C ASN A 39 -11.18 -10.41 -25.90
N ARG A 40 -10.30 -10.62 -24.92
CA ARG A 40 -9.53 -11.88 -24.77
C ARG A 40 -10.38 -13.04 -24.23
N GLN A 41 -11.53 -12.77 -23.61
CA GLN A 41 -12.45 -13.77 -23.05
C GLN A 41 -11.74 -14.84 -22.19
N ASN A 42 -10.87 -14.37 -21.29
CA ASN A 42 -10.03 -15.21 -20.41
C ASN A 42 -10.89 -16.18 -19.57
N GLN A 43 -10.58 -17.49 -19.63
CA GLN A 43 -11.30 -18.52 -18.88
C GLN A 43 -10.62 -18.83 -17.53
N PHE A 44 -11.32 -18.58 -16.44
CA PHE A 44 -10.90 -18.87 -15.07
C PHE A 44 -11.58 -20.13 -14.53
N LYS A 45 -10.99 -20.76 -13.50
CA LYS A 45 -11.60 -21.90 -12.78
C LYS A 45 -12.32 -21.39 -11.53
N ALA A 46 -13.56 -21.81 -11.32
CA ALA A 46 -14.39 -21.35 -10.21
C ALA A 46 -15.11 -22.50 -9.47
N TRP A 47 -15.30 -22.36 -8.16
CA TRP A 47 -16.05 -23.29 -7.31
C TRP A 47 -17.18 -22.52 -6.63
N ILE A 48 -18.41 -23.04 -6.71
CA ILE A 48 -19.57 -22.45 -6.04
C ILE A 48 -19.52 -22.88 -4.58
N LEU A 49 -19.30 -21.92 -3.69
CA LEU A 49 -19.24 -22.15 -2.25
C LEU A 49 -20.64 -22.43 -1.71
N ALA A 50 -21.52 -21.43 -1.78
CA ALA A 50 -22.88 -21.45 -1.21
C ALA A 50 -23.87 -20.60 -2.01
N LYS A 51 -25.17 -20.84 -1.77
CA LYS A 51 -26.29 -19.98 -2.18
C LYS A 51 -26.66 -19.10 -0.98
N LEU A 52 -26.60 -17.78 -1.14
CA LEU A 52 -26.80 -16.82 -0.04
C LEU A 52 -28.28 -16.52 0.23
N TYR A 53 -29.06 -16.30 -0.84
CA TYR A 53 -30.51 -16.11 -0.76
C TYR A 53 -31.19 -16.10 -2.13
N ARG A 54 -32.50 -16.38 -2.14
CA ARG A 54 -33.41 -16.17 -3.28
C ARG A 54 -34.20 -14.86 -3.05
N GLY A 55 -33.98 -13.86 -3.91
CA GLY A 55 -34.78 -12.63 -3.97
C GLY A 55 -35.98 -12.75 -4.91
N LYS A 56 -36.75 -11.66 -5.13
CA LYS A 56 -37.93 -11.64 -6.03
C LYS A 56 -37.59 -12.19 -7.43
N ALA A 57 -36.55 -11.65 -8.08
CA ALA A 57 -36.17 -11.97 -9.47
C ALA A 57 -34.84 -12.75 -9.62
N SER A 58 -33.96 -12.72 -8.62
CA SER A 58 -32.61 -13.30 -8.68
C SER A 58 -32.20 -13.98 -7.37
N SER A 59 -31.38 -15.02 -7.47
CA SER A 59 -30.67 -15.66 -6.36
C SER A 59 -29.22 -15.20 -6.32
N TYR A 60 -28.66 -15.03 -5.12
CA TYR A 60 -27.28 -14.59 -4.92
C TYR A 60 -26.43 -15.77 -4.45
N TRP A 61 -25.22 -15.90 -5.00
CA TRP A 61 -24.31 -17.04 -4.79
C TRP A 61 -22.90 -16.55 -4.50
N VAL A 62 -22.08 -17.36 -3.81
CA VAL A 62 -20.63 -17.11 -3.67
C VAL A 62 -19.84 -18.07 -4.55
N LEU A 63 -18.98 -17.53 -5.41
CA LEU A 63 -18.01 -18.28 -6.21
C LEU A 63 -16.60 -17.94 -5.76
N LEU A 64 -15.78 -18.94 -5.42
CA LEU A 64 -14.34 -18.78 -5.29
C LEU A 64 -13.71 -18.96 -6.68
N VAL A 65 -12.87 -18.03 -7.12
CA VAL A 65 -12.28 -18.03 -8.47
C VAL A 65 -10.76 -18.08 -8.38
N ARG A 66 -10.11 -18.95 -9.16
CA ARG A 66 -8.65 -19.01 -9.30
C ARG A 66 -8.21 -18.04 -10.43
N PRO A 67 -7.40 -17.01 -10.14
CA PRO A 67 -6.80 -16.16 -11.17
C PRO A 67 -5.97 -16.98 -12.16
N SER A 68 -5.74 -16.42 -13.36
CA SER A 68 -4.77 -16.95 -14.32
C SER A 68 -3.49 -16.12 -14.26
N GLU A 69 -2.35 -16.79 -14.43
CA GLU A 69 -0.99 -16.22 -14.24
C GLU A 69 -0.69 -15.01 -15.16
N GLN A 70 -1.49 -14.84 -16.22
CA GLN A 70 -1.39 -13.77 -17.22
C GLN A 70 -2.36 -12.59 -16.98
N ALA A 71 -3.21 -12.64 -15.95
CA ALA A 71 -4.33 -11.71 -15.76
C ALA A 71 -4.24 -10.80 -14.50
N ASP A 72 -3.24 -11.01 -13.62
CA ASP A 72 -3.22 -10.46 -12.25
C ASP A 72 -3.51 -8.94 -12.10
N TYR A 73 -3.14 -8.09 -13.06
CA TYR A 73 -3.19 -6.63 -12.88
C TYR A 73 -4.57 -5.99 -13.14
N LEU A 74 -5.40 -6.63 -14.00
CA LEU A 74 -6.80 -6.24 -14.26
C LEU A 74 -7.80 -7.19 -13.59
N PHE A 75 -7.34 -8.13 -12.76
CA PHE A 75 -8.24 -8.99 -12.01
C PHE A 75 -8.93 -8.18 -10.89
N PRO A 76 -10.27 -8.22 -10.75
CA PRO A 76 -11.00 -7.32 -9.85
C PRO A 76 -10.46 -7.33 -8.42
N ARG A 77 -10.40 -6.15 -7.78
CA ARG A 77 -10.06 -5.92 -6.37
C ARG A 77 -11.32 -6.04 -5.49
N GLU A 78 -11.15 -6.19 -4.18
CA GLU A 78 -12.30 -6.30 -3.27
C GLU A 78 -13.14 -5.01 -3.26
N GLY A 79 -14.45 -5.18 -3.47
CA GLY A 79 -15.41 -4.11 -3.71
C GLY A 79 -15.67 -3.78 -5.19
N GLU A 80 -14.88 -4.30 -6.13
CA GLU A 80 -15.07 -4.05 -7.58
C GLU A 80 -16.08 -5.02 -8.21
N SER A 81 -16.84 -4.50 -9.18
CA SER A 81 -17.87 -5.24 -9.91
C SER A 81 -17.38 -5.71 -11.29
N CYS A 82 -17.84 -6.87 -11.72
CA CYS A 82 -17.65 -7.42 -13.06
C CYS A 82 -18.85 -8.29 -13.45
N ASP A 83 -18.99 -8.60 -14.73
CA ASP A 83 -19.98 -9.55 -15.22
C ASP A 83 -19.34 -10.94 -15.43
N ILE A 84 -19.91 -11.97 -14.80
CA ILE A 84 -19.41 -13.35 -14.88
C ILE A 84 -20.31 -14.17 -15.82
N THR A 85 -19.74 -14.70 -16.92
CA THR A 85 -20.41 -15.71 -17.73
C THR A 85 -19.99 -17.13 -17.31
N LEU A 86 -20.97 -18.00 -17.07
CA LEU A 86 -20.71 -19.42 -16.77
C LEU A 86 -20.49 -20.24 -18.05
N TRP A 87 -19.59 -21.22 -17.97
CA TRP A 87 -19.40 -22.28 -18.96
C TRP A 87 -19.61 -23.65 -18.31
N GLN A 88 -20.19 -24.60 -19.04
CA GLN A 88 -20.58 -25.90 -18.50
C GLN A 88 -19.39 -26.77 -18.02
N LYS A 89 -19.67 -27.67 -17.06
CA LYS A 89 -18.69 -28.58 -16.42
C LYS A 89 -18.14 -29.69 -17.32
N SER A 90 -18.86 -30.07 -18.39
CA SER A 90 -18.44 -31.13 -19.30
C SER A 90 -17.66 -30.56 -20.50
N GLY A 91 -16.82 -31.40 -21.13
CA GLY A 91 -15.90 -30.98 -22.20
C GLY A 91 -16.52 -30.48 -23.51
N LYS A 92 -17.84 -30.30 -23.58
CA LYS A 92 -18.55 -29.61 -24.68
C LYS A 92 -18.85 -28.19 -24.20
N ALA A 93 -17.99 -27.24 -24.59
CA ALA A 93 -17.95 -25.89 -24.03
C ALA A 93 -19.11 -24.99 -24.47
N LYS A 94 -20.35 -25.29 -24.04
CA LYS A 94 -21.47 -24.37 -24.18
C LYS A 94 -21.36 -23.26 -23.14
N ARG A 95 -21.09 -22.05 -23.62
CA ARG A 95 -21.21 -20.78 -22.87
C ARG A 95 -22.69 -20.57 -22.51
N TRP A 96 -22.98 -19.96 -21.36
CA TRP A 96 -24.33 -19.47 -21.05
C TRP A 96 -24.57 -18.11 -21.73
N ASP A 97 -25.73 -17.95 -22.38
CA ASP A 97 -25.98 -16.83 -23.32
C ASP A 97 -26.11 -15.44 -22.65
N LYS A 98 -25.98 -15.35 -21.32
CA LYS A 98 -26.03 -14.11 -20.54
C LYS A 98 -25.00 -14.13 -19.42
N SER A 99 -24.22 -13.06 -19.28
CA SER A 99 -23.39 -12.83 -18.10
C SER A 99 -24.25 -12.46 -16.88
N TRP A 100 -23.68 -12.57 -15.68
CA TRP A 100 -24.33 -12.26 -14.41
C TRP A 100 -23.49 -11.27 -13.59
N GLU A 101 -24.13 -10.20 -13.16
CA GLU A 101 -23.59 -9.17 -12.27
C GLU A 101 -22.93 -9.82 -11.04
N ALA A 102 -21.65 -9.51 -10.83
CA ALA A 102 -20.84 -10.03 -9.74
C ALA A 102 -20.02 -8.92 -9.08
N GLU A 103 -19.75 -9.08 -7.79
CA GLU A 103 -18.93 -8.18 -6.98
C GLU A 103 -17.88 -9.02 -6.27
N ARG A 104 -16.59 -8.64 -6.33
CA ARG A 104 -15.57 -9.31 -5.54
C ARG A 104 -15.72 -8.91 -4.07
N ILE A 105 -15.84 -9.91 -3.21
CA ILE A 105 -15.98 -9.77 -1.75
C ILE A 105 -14.75 -10.34 -1.04
N GLU A 106 -14.56 -9.96 0.23
CA GLU A 106 -13.68 -10.68 1.14
C GLU A 106 -14.06 -12.17 1.16
N ASN A 107 -13.07 -13.06 1.25
CA ASN A 107 -13.30 -14.50 1.12
C ASN A 107 -13.97 -15.09 2.37
N PRO A 108 -15.23 -15.55 2.30
CA PRO A 108 -15.96 -16.01 3.47
C PRO A 108 -15.70 -17.50 3.78
N ALA A 109 -14.71 -18.16 3.19
CA ALA A 109 -14.45 -19.60 3.34
C ALA A 109 -14.40 -20.05 4.82
N ALA A 110 -13.78 -19.28 5.70
CA ALA A 110 -13.78 -19.54 7.15
C ALA A 110 -15.19 -19.50 7.78
N MET A 111 -16.04 -18.57 7.34
CA MET A 111 -17.44 -18.45 7.82
C MET A 111 -18.31 -19.64 7.36
N PHE A 112 -18.00 -20.23 6.20
CA PHE A 112 -18.65 -21.44 5.69
C PHE A 112 -18.00 -22.74 6.20
N GLY A 113 -17.14 -22.67 7.23
CA GLY A 113 -16.53 -23.86 7.84
C GLY A 113 -15.62 -24.66 6.89
N VAL A 114 -15.06 -24.01 5.87
CA VAL A 114 -14.07 -24.62 4.98
C VAL A 114 -12.76 -24.80 5.75
N PRO A 115 -12.16 -26.01 5.80
CA PRO A 115 -10.86 -26.23 6.43
C PRO A 115 -9.78 -25.29 5.89
N GLU A 116 -8.84 -24.90 6.75
CA GLU A 116 -7.74 -24.02 6.36
C GLU A 116 -6.89 -24.61 5.23
N GLY A 117 -6.49 -23.77 4.27
CA GLY A 117 -5.79 -24.21 3.07
C GLY A 117 -6.03 -23.32 1.85
N PRO A 118 -5.75 -23.82 0.63
CA PRO A 118 -5.74 -23.01 -0.59
C PRO A 118 -7.03 -22.23 -0.89
N ALA A 119 -8.19 -22.73 -0.45
CA ALA A 119 -9.48 -22.11 -0.67
C ALA A 119 -9.60 -20.71 -0.04
N HIS A 120 -8.99 -20.50 1.13
CA HIS A 120 -8.98 -19.20 1.84
C HIS A 120 -8.14 -18.14 1.12
N ARG A 121 -7.24 -18.56 0.23
CA ARG A 121 -6.37 -17.69 -0.58
C ARG A 121 -6.92 -17.43 -2.00
N LEU A 122 -8.15 -17.85 -2.30
CA LEU A 122 -8.84 -17.55 -3.57
C LEU A 122 -9.71 -16.27 -3.46
N PRO A 123 -9.71 -15.37 -4.46
CA PRO A 123 -10.73 -14.34 -4.60
C PRO A 123 -12.16 -14.89 -4.59
N ALA A 124 -13.04 -14.27 -3.81
CA ALA A 124 -14.46 -14.63 -3.71
C ALA A 124 -15.34 -13.60 -4.43
N PHE A 125 -16.39 -14.06 -5.11
CA PHE A 125 -17.32 -13.22 -5.86
C PHE A 125 -18.77 -13.52 -5.44
N LYS A 126 -19.52 -12.47 -5.10
CA LYS A 126 -20.96 -12.48 -4.88
C LYS A 126 -21.66 -12.30 -6.23
N VAL A 127 -22.30 -13.33 -6.76
CA VAL A 127 -22.88 -13.36 -8.11
C VAL A 127 -24.41 -13.38 -8.07
N LYS A 128 -25.05 -12.51 -8.84
CA LYS A 128 -26.50 -12.27 -8.90
C LYS A 128 -27.11 -12.99 -10.11
N VAL A 129 -27.65 -14.18 -9.87
CA VAL A 129 -28.13 -15.11 -10.90
C VAL A 129 -29.64 -15.01 -11.03
N PRO A 130 -30.23 -14.78 -12.22
CA PRO A 130 -31.69 -14.74 -12.40
C PRO A 130 -32.38 -16.03 -11.93
N ASN A 131 -33.54 -15.91 -11.29
CA ASN A 131 -34.34 -17.06 -10.80
C ASN A 131 -34.89 -17.96 -11.92
N SER A 132 -34.76 -17.54 -13.18
CA SER A 132 -35.06 -18.32 -14.38
C SER A 132 -33.93 -19.25 -14.82
N VAL A 133 -32.74 -19.16 -14.22
CA VAL A 133 -31.67 -20.14 -14.38
C VAL A 133 -32.03 -21.36 -13.52
N PRO A 134 -32.21 -22.56 -14.08
CA PRO A 134 -32.62 -23.72 -13.30
C PRO A 134 -31.55 -24.13 -12.27
N ASP A 135 -32.02 -24.58 -11.10
CA ASP A 135 -31.21 -24.85 -9.91
C ASP A 135 -30.23 -26.05 -10.09
N ASP A 136 -30.26 -26.78 -11.21
CA ASP A 136 -29.33 -27.88 -11.52
C ASP A 136 -27.98 -27.42 -12.11
N ILE A 137 -27.96 -26.25 -12.76
CA ILE A 137 -26.77 -25.63 -13.38
C ILE A 137 -25.76 -25.22 -12.31
N LEU A 138 -26.23 -24.57 -11.24
CA LEU A 138 -25.42 -24.08 -10.13
C LEU A 138 -25.60 -24.98 -8.91
N ARG A 139 -24.62 -25.83 -8.64
CA ARG A 139 -24.59 -26.66 -7.43
C ARG A 139 -23.50 -26.16 -6.50
N ALA A 140 -23.90 -25.68 -5.32
CA ALA A 140 -23.01 -25.35 -4.22
C ALA A 140 -22.23 -26.58 -3.73
N MET A 141 -21.17 -26.35 -2.95
CA MET A 141 -20.40 -27.42 -2.30
C MET A 141 -21.00 -27.85 -0.96
N GLU A 142 -21.85 -27.01 -0.38
CA GLU A 142 -22.74 -27.30 0.75
C GLU A 142 -24.18 -27.51 0.25
N ASP A 143 -24.99 -28.27 0.99
CA ASP A 143 -26.42 -28.43 0.72
C ASP A 143 -27.19 -27.32 1.47
N ASP A 144 -28.33 -26.88 0.93
CA ASP A 144 -29.07 -25.72 1.47
C ASP A 144 -29.56 -25.99 2.91
N PRO A 145 -29.20 -25.17 3.93
CA PRO A 145 -29.60 -25.43 5.31
C PRO A 145 -31.12 -25.35 5.52
N ASP A 146 -31.88 -24.64 4.66
CA ASP A 146 -33.35 -24.65 4.71
C ASP A 146 -33.94 -26.03 4.28
N GLN A 147 -33.11 -26.97 3.80
CA GLN A 147 -33.48 -28.37 3.52
C GLN A 147 -33.04 -29.36 4.62
N ILE A 148 -32.25 -28.93 5.60
CA ILE A 148 -31.74 -29.79 6.68
C ILE A 148 -32.39 -29.39 7.99
N GLY A 149 -33.25 -30.27 8.52
CA GLY A 149 -33.88 -30.09 9.83
C GLY A 149 -32.86 -29.89 10.95
N TYR A 150 -33.26 -29.16 12.00
CA TYR A 150 -32.37 -28.57 13.03
C TYR A 150 -31.45 -29.56 13.79
N ASP A 151 -31.71 -30.87 13.73
CA ASP A 151 -31.07 -31.90 14.56
C ASP A 151 -30.09 -32.83 13.79
N ALA A 152 -29.27 -32.27 12.88
CA ALA A 152 -28.34 -33.05 12.05
C ALA A 152 -26.85 -32.86 12.47
N PRO A 153 -26.21 -33.85 13.14
CA PRO A 153 -24.78 -33.81 13.45
C PRO A 153 -23.87 -33.78 12.21
N SER A 154 -22.70 -33.16 12.36
CA SER A 154 -21.80 -32.76 11.27
C SER A 154 -21.27 -33.91 10.39
N ARG A 155 -21.46 -33.79 9.06
CA ARG A 155 -20.84 -34.64 8.01
C ARG A 155 -19.89 -33.84 7.08
N LEU A 156 -19.11 -32.90 7.62
CA LEU A 156 -18.34 -31.94 6.81
C LEU A 156 -16.86 -32.27 6.57
N THR A 157 -16.27 -33.25 7.27
CA THR A 157 -14.83 -33.61 7.19
C THR A 157 -14.37 -34.20 5.85
N GLY A 158 -15.27 -34.41 4.87
CA GLY A 158 -14.93 -34.96 3.54
C GLY A 158 -15.49 -34.22 2.31
N LYS A 159 -16.28 -33.14 2.46
CA LYS A 159 -16.95 -32.49 1.32
C LYS A 159 -16.05 -31.57 0.48
N TRP A 160 -15.15 -30.84 1.13
CA TRP A 160 -14.42 -29.65 0.61
C TRP A 160 -13.26 -29.95 -0.37
N ALA A 161 -13.42 -30.91 -1.27
CA ALA A 161 -12.40 -31.22 -2.28
C ALA A 161 -12.41 -30.21 -3.46
N PHE A 162 -11.55 -29.19 -3.41
CA PHE A 162 -11.34 -28.16 -4.46
C PHE A 162 -10.60 -28.67 -5.71
N GLY A 163 -10.85 -29.92 -6.11
CA GLY A 163 -10.26 -30.51 -7.32
C GLY A 163 -10.78 -29.85 -8.59
N ASP A 164 -9.92 -29.75 -9.60
CA ASP A 164 -10.26 -29.14 -10.90
C ASP A 164 -11.44 -29.84 -11.62
N LYS A 165 -11.70 -31.13 -11.33
CA LYS A 165 -12.89 -31.86 -11.82
C LYS A 165 -14.22 -31.34 -11.26
N LYS A 166 -14.23 -30.60 -10.14
CA LYS A 166 -15.42 -29.94 -9.59
C LYS A 166 -15.56 -28.48 -10.04
N ALA A 167 -14.51 -27.90 -10.62
CA ALA A 167 -14.50 -26.50 -11.04
C ALA A 167 -15.44 -26.27 -12.23
N TYR A 168 -16.18 -25.17 -12.19
CA TYR A 168 -16.75 -24.55 -13.39
C TYR A 168 -15.66 -23.77 -14.12
N ARG A 169 -15.86 -23.55 -15.42
CA ARG A 169 -15.15 -22.51 -16.15
C ARG A 169 -16.01 -21.24 -16.14
N VAL A 170 -15.40 -20.08 -15.97
CA VAL A 170 -16.06 -18.77 -16.05
C VAL A 170 -15.24 -17.82 -16.92
N THR A 171 -15.91 -16.95 -17.66
CA THR A 171 -15.29 -15.74 -18.24
C THR A 171 -15.71 -14.54 -17.40
N MET A 172 -14.80 -13.58 -17.26
CA MET A 172 -15.06 -12.30 -16.60
C MET A 172 -15.02 -11.18 -17.64
N GLU A 173 -16.00 -10.30 -17.55
CA GLU A 173 -16.14 -9.08 -18.33
C GLU A 173 -16.10 -7.91 -17.34
N LEU A 174 -14.99 -7.18 -17.35
CA LEU A 174 -14.73 -6.08 -16.44
C LEU A 174 -15.62 -4.88 -16.81
N GLN A 175 -16.29 -4.30 -15.83
CA GLN A 175 -17.07 -3.09 -16.02
C GLN A 175 -16.13 -1.87 -16.00
N ILE A 176 -16.30 -0.95 -16.95
CA ILE A 176 -15.55 0.32 -16.97
C ILE A 176 -16.08 1.20 -15.84
N SER A 177 -15.37 1.24 -14.71
CA SER A 177 -15.72 2.09 -13.58
C SER A 177 -15.38 3.54 -13.88
N SER A 178 -16.39 4.39 -14.07
CA SER A 178 -16.18 5.83 -14.22
C SER A 178 -15.95 6.55 -12.89
N ALA A 179 -16.07 5.87 -11.74
CA ALA A 179 -16.15 6.48 -10.42
C ALA A 179 -14.95 7.37 -10.05
N THR A 180 -13.72 6.99 -10.40
CA THR A 180 -12.53 7.84 -10.17
C THR A 180 -12.57 9.09 -11.06
N LYS A 181 -12.87 8.91 -12.35
CA LYS A 181 -13.00 9.98 -13.33
C LYS A 181 -14.16 10.94 -12.97
N ASP A 182 -15.29 10.44 -12.48
CA ASP A 182 -16.43 11.25 -12.03
C ASP A 182 -16.13 11.98 -10.71
N ALA A 183 -15.41 11.36 -9.77
CA ALA A 183 -14.94 11.99 -8.55
C ALA A 183 -13.99 13.16 -8.84
N GLU A 184 -12.99 12.94 -9.68
CA GLU A 184 -11.96 13.93 -10.04
C GLU A 184 -12.54 15.05 -10.92
N LEU A 185 -13.27 14.73 -11.99
CA LEU A 185 -13.91 15.75 -12.84
C LEU A 185 -15.02 16.48 -12.08
N GLY A 186 -15.77 15.80 -11.22
CA GLY A 186 -16.79 16.43 -10.36
C GLY A 186 -16.17 17.46 -9.41
N ALA A 187 -15.04 17.13 -8.77
CA ALA A 187 -14.30 18.06 -7.93
C ALA A 187 -13.75 19.26 -8.73
N LEU A 188 -13.08 19.00 -9.85
CA LEU A 188 -12.51 20.03 -10.73
C LEU A 188 -13.60 20.96 -11.30
N ASN A 189 -14.70 20.41 -11.81
CA ASN A 189 -15.82 21.18 -12.37
C ASN A 189 -16.46 22.09 -11.31
N LYS A 190 -16.67 21.56 -10.10
CA LYS A 190 -17.27 22.29 -8.98
C LYS A 190 -16.38 23.45 -8.54
N LEU A 191 -15.08 23.21 -8.33
CA LEU A 191 -14.10 24.23 -7.93
C LEU A 191 -13.90 25.32 -8.99
N HIS A 192 -13.84 24.94 -10.28
CA HIS A 192 -13.56 25.89 -11.35
C HIS A 192 -14.77 26.75 -11.75
N HIS A 193 -15.96 26.15 -11.90
CA HIS A 193 -17.15 26.86 -12.41
C HIS A 193 -18.12 27.33 -11.32
N ASN A 194 -18.11 26.71 -10.13
CA ASN A 194 -19.07 26.92 -9.03
C ASN A 194 -20.54 27.07 -9.52
N PRO A 195 -21.07 26.11 -10.33
CA PRO A 195 -22.24 26.33 -11.18
C PRO A 195 -23.52 26.70 -10.41
N ASP A 196 -23.70 26.14 -9.21
CA ASP A 196 -24.88 26.38 -8.36
C ASP A 196 -24.62 27.43 -7.25
N GLY A 197 -23.45 28.11 -7.26
CA GLY A 197 -23.03 29.02 -6.18
C GLY A 197 -22.72 28.34 -4.84
N ILE A 198 -22.69 26.99 -4.80
CA ILE A 198 -22.66 26.16 -3.58
C ILE A 198 -21.31 26.08 -2.85
N LEU A 199 -20.21 26.60 -3.42
CA LEU A 199 -18.94 26.68 -2.72
C LEU A 199 -18.89 27.89 -1.78
N THR A 200 -18.40 27.65 -0.56
CA THR A 200 -18.16 28.72 0.40
C THR A 200 -16.92 29.54 0.05
N ASP A 201 -16.87 30.81 0.48
CA ASP A 201 -15.72 31.71 0.25
C ASP A 201 -14.39 31.08 0.66
N LYS A 202 -14.41 30.29 1.75
CA LYS A 202 -13.28 29.50 2.22
C LYS A 202 -12.78 28.49 1.18
N GLN A 203 -13.67 27.74 0.55
CA GLN A 203 -13.30 26.76 -0.48
C GLN A 203 -12.80 27.46 -1.75
N ILE A 204 -13.37 28.62 -2.10
CA ILE A 204 -12.93 29.45 -3.23
C ILE A 204 -11.54 30.02 -2.98
N ALA A 205 -11.28 30.57 -1.79
CA ALA A 205 -9.98 31.09 -1.38
C ALA A 205 -8.91 29.99 -1.26
N ALA A 206 -9.28 28.83 -0.71
CA ALA A 206 -8.39 27.66 -0.65
C ALA A 206 -8.03 27.13 -2.04
N TYR A 207 -8.99 27.07 -2.97
CA TYR A 207 -8.72 26.67 -4.35
C TYR A 207 -7.81 27.69 -5.07
N LYS A 208 -8.04 28.99 -4.91
CA LYS A 208 -7.14 30.04 -5.44
C LYS A 208 -5.71 29.92 -4.88
N TYR A 209 -5.57 29.81 -3.56
CA TYR A 209 -4.28 29.62 -2.90
C TYR A 209 -3.53 28.38 -3.43
N LEU A 210 -4.23 27.29 -3.75
CA LEU A 210 -3.61 26.06 -4.28
C LEU A 210 -3.07 26.19 -5.72
N MET A 211 -3.27 27.33 -6.40
CA MET A 211 -2.76 27.57 -7.76
C MET A 211 -1.27 27.96 -7.75
N ASP A 212 -0.89 28.90 -6.89
CA ASP A 212 0.47 29.44 -6.81
C ASP A 212 1.09 29.44 -5.40
N PHE A 213 0.31 29.10 -4.38
CA PHE A 213 0.64 29.09 -2.95
C PHE A 213 0.96 30.47 -2.34
N LYS A 214 0.41 31.55 -2.89
CA LYS A 214 0.61 32.93 -2.41
C LYS A 214 -0.69 33.56 -1.88
N ASP A 215 -0.55 34.78 -1.35
CA ASP A 215 -1.61 35.69 -0.93
C ASP A 215 -2.71 35.03 -0.08
N ASP A 216 -2.37 34.72 1.18
CA ASP A 216 -3.27 34.04 2.12
C ASP A 216 -4.44 34.95 2.57
N ALA A 217 -5.50 34.98 1.76
CA ALA A 217 -6.71 35.81 1.94
C ALA A 217 -7.34 35.74 3.34
N PHE A 218 -7.10 34.65 4.06
CA PHE A 218 -7.16 34.57 5.52
C PHE A 218 -6.25 33.43 6.00
N SER A 219 -6.01 33.37 7.31
CA SER A 219 -5.37 32.21 7.94
C SER A 219 -6.22 31.65 9.10
N VAL A 220 -6.10 30.34 9.35
CA VAL A 220 -6.78 29.65 10.44
C VAL A 220 -5.80 29.31 11.54
N ASN A 221 -6.13 29.67 12.79
CA ASN A 221 -5.42 29.23 13.97
C ASN A 221 -6.20 28.08 14.64
N MET A 222 -5.64 26.87 14.61
CA MET A 222 -6.32 25.67 15.13
C MET A 222 -6.55 25.75 16.65
N PHE A 223 -5.69 26.46 17.39
CA PHE A 223 -5.80 26.66 18.83
C PHE A 223 -6.93 27.61 19.22
N ASN A 224 -7.47 28.41 18.29
CA ASN A 224 -8.68 29.21 18.54
C ASN A 224 -9.92 28.31 18.57
N HIS A 225 -9.98 27.28 17.71
CA HIS A 225 -11.11 26.32 17.66
C HIS A 225 -11.01 25.22 18.72
N PHE A 226 -9.78 24.83 19.09
CA PHE A 226 -9.48 23.82 20.10
C PHE A 226 -8.55 24.38 21.20
N PRO A 227 -9.04 25.24 22.11
CA PRO A 227 -8.20 25.93 23.11
C PRO A 227 -7.42 24.99 24.02
N HIS A 228 -7.91 23.77 24.25
CA HIS A 228 -7.23 22.75 25.05
C HIS A 228 -5.88 22.30 24.47
N LEU A 229 -5.61 22.62 23.20
CA LEU A 229 -4.36 22.33 22.50
C LEU A 229 -3.34 23.48 22.55
N ARG A 230 -3.71 24.69 23.00
CA ARG A 230 -2.78 25.84 23.00
C ARG A 230 -1.61 25.63 23.96
N ASP A 231 -1.91 25.16 25.16
CA ASP A 231 -0.95 24.61 26.11
C ASP A 231 -1.49 23.28 26.64
N PRO A 232 -1.19 22.15 25.98
CA PRO A 232 -1.71 20.85 26.39
C PRO A 232 -0.94 20.27 27.58
N ILE A 233 0.16 20.89 28.02
CA ILE A 233 1.03 20.39 29.09
C ILE A 233 0.55 20.90 30.45
N ASN A 234 0.23 22.19 30.54
CA ASN A 234 -0.22 22.83 31.79
C ASN A 234 -1.74 22.82 31.94
N ASN A 235 -2.49 22.34 30.95
CA ASN A 235 -3.94 22.23 31.00
C ASN A 235 -4.39 21.03 31.86
N PRO A 236 -4.96 21.24 33.08
CA PRO A 236 -5.33 20.17 33.99
C PRO A 236 -6.49 19.30 33.46
N ASN A 237 -7.17 19.77 32.40
CA ASN A 237 -8.27 19.08 31.77
C ASN A 237 -7.82 18.12 30.63
N MET A 238 -6.54 18.10 30.24
CA MET A 238 -6.03 17.18 29.22
C MET A 238 -5.76 15.78 29.79
N PRO A 239 -6.11 14.68 29.09
CA PRO A 239 -5.80 13.33 29.57
C PRO A 239 -4.28 13.12 29.61
N SER A 240 -3.73 12.74 30.77
CA SER A 240 -2.28 12.63 31.01
C SER A 240 -1.54 11.80 29.95
N LYS A 241 -2.13 10.69 29.48
CA LYS A 241 -1.59 9.86 28.39
C LYS A 241 -1.43 10.63 27.06
N VAL A 242 -2.34 11.56 26.74
CA VAL A 242 -2.22 12.44 25.56
C VAL A 242 -1.09 13.44 25.76
N ILE A 243 -0.95 13.99 26.97
CA ILE A 243 0.17 14.88 27.32
C ILE A 243 1.51 14.16 27.13
N THR A 244 1.63 12.90 27.56
CA THR A 244 2.83 12.08 27.35
C THR A 244 3.15 11.90 25.87
N MET A 245 2.15 11.65 25.01
CA MET A 245 2.38 11.52 23.56
C MET A 245 2.80 12.83 22.89
N LEU A 246 2.20 13.97 23.29
CA LEU A 246 2.59 15.29 22.79
C LEU A 246 3.98 15.72 23.30
N LYS A 247 4.36 15.35 24.53
CA LYS A 247 5.74 15.50 25.03
C LYS A 247 6.73 14.63 24.25
N GLY A 248 6.30 13.45 23.78
CA GLY A 248 7.08 12.53 22.95
C GLY A 248 7.35 13.00 21.52
N PHE A 249 6.72 14.07 21.04
CA PHE A 249 7.05 14.66 19.74
C PHE A 249 8.51 15.16 19.69
N ASN A 250 9.21 14.88 18.60
CA ASN A 250 10.54 15.41 18.33
C ASN A 250 10.51 16.90 17.94
N GLN A 251 11.67 17.54 17.76
CA GLN A 251 11.76 18.98 17.44
C GLN A 251 10.91 19.36 16.21
N HIS A 252 11.02 18.65 15.09
CA HIS A 252 10.27 18.97 13.86
C HIS A 252 8.75 18.78 14.06
N GLN A 253 8.34 17.73 14.77
CA GLN A 253 6.94 17.48 15.11
C GLN A 253 6.36 18.53 16.07
N ARG A 254 7.17 19.05 17.01
CA ARG A 254 6.81 20.19 17.88
C ARG A 254 6.74 21.51 17.10
N THR A 255 7.64 21.73 16.15
CA THR A 255 7.62 22.89 15.24
C THR A 255 6.36 22.89 14.38
N ALA A 256 6.06 21.77 13.71
CA ALA A 256 4.83 21.58 12.95
C ALA A 256 3.58 21.77 13.82
N TYR A 257 3.57 21.21 15.04
CA TYR A 257 2.47 21.36 15.97
C TYR A 257 2.26 22.81 16.40
N LYS A 258 3.31 23.53 16.79
CA LYS A 258 3.17 24.91 17.31
C LYS A 258 3.00 25.96 16.23
N ILE A 259 3.86 25.96 15.20
CA ILE A 259 3.93 27.04 14.21
C ILE A 259 2.85 26.84 13.15
N VAL A 260 2.89 25.72 12.41
CA VAL A 260 1.98 25.48 11.27
C VAL A 260 0.52 25.47 11.72
N LEU A 261 0.18 24.86 12.86
CA LEU A 261 -1.21 24.88 13.36
C LEU A 261 -1.66 26.26 13.91
N SER A 262 -0.76 27.21 14.12
CA SER A 262 -1.10 28.57 14.58
C SER A 262 -1.43 29.54 13.44
N LYS A 263 -0.87 29.33 12.25
CA LYS A 263 -1.21 30.08 11.02
C LYS A 263 -1.31 29.10 9.84
N ILE A 264 -2.52 28.70 9.49
CA ILE A 264 -2.80 27.80 8.35
C ILE A 264 -3.39 28.63 7.20
N PRO A 265 -2.64 28.94 6.12
CA PRO A 265 -3.11 29.72 4.96
C PRO A 265 -4.38 29.17 4.33
N CYS A 266 -5.46 29.97 4.24
CA CYS A 266 -6.80 29.57 3.78
C CYS A 266 -7.39 28.31 4.48
N GLY A 267 -6.79 27.81 5.56
CA GLY A 267 -7.09 26.51 6.16
C GLY A 267 -6.39 25.30 5.51
N ILE A 268 -5.50 25.51 4.54
CA ILE A 268 -4.63 24.50 3.91
C ILE A 268 -3.32 24.35 4.70
N CYS A 269 -3.12 23.19 5.32
CA CYS A 269 -1.86 22.78 5.95
C CYS A 269 -1.16 21.76 5.04
N ILE A 270 0.11 21.99 4.70
CA ILE A 270 0.94 21.06 3.91
C ILE A 270 2.14 20.67 4.77
N LEU A 271 2.24 19.38 5.12
CA LEU A 271 3.27 18.85 6.02
C LEU A 271 4.03 17.67 5.39
N PRO A 272 5.06 17.93 4.58
CA PRO A 272 5.94 16.89 4.07
C PRO A 272 6.83 16.32 5.16
N GLY A 273 7.30 15.09 4.94
CA GLY A 273 8.26 14.47 5.85
C GLY A 273 8.82 13.16 5.31
N GLY A 274 10.04 12.82 5.71
CA GLY A 274 10.77 11.67 5.23
C GLY A 274 10.20 10.30 5.67
N PRO A 275 10.87 9.21 5.29
CA PRO A 275 10.70 7.89 5.90
C PRO A 275 11.06 7.93 7.39
N GLY A 276 10.39 7.11 8.20
CA GLY A 276 10.64 7.03 9.64
C GLY A 276 10.29 8.29 10.46
N ALA A 277 9.88 9.39 9.83
CA ALA A 277 9.64 10.68 10.49
C ALA A 277 8.29 10.79 11.26
N GLY A 278 7.50 9.72 11.25
CA GLY A 278 6.27 9.62 12.05
C GLY A 278 5.08 10.45 11.53
N LYS A 279 4.98 10.72 10.22
CA LYS A 279 3.85 11.45 9.58
C LYS A 279 2.47 11.00 10.09
N THR A 280 2.10 9.75 9.82
CA THR A 280 0.84 9.14 10.29
C THR A 280 0.73 9.13 11.82
N HIS A 281 1.84 8.97 12.56
CA HIS A 281 1.81 9.04 14.03
C HIS A 281 1.41 10.44 14.52
N TRP A 282 1.98 11.50 13.94
CA TRP A 282 1.65 12.88 14.24
C TRP A 282 0.18 13.17 13.91
N ASN A 283 -0.32 12.75 12.74
CA ASN A 283 -1.74 12.86 12.36
C ASN A 283 -2.68 12.19 13.38
N LEU A 284 -2.36 10.97 13.84
CA LEU A 284 -3.18 10.23 14.80
C LEU A 284 -3.10 10.78 16.24
N VAL A 285 -1.94 11.30 16.66
CA VAL A 285 -1.80 11.98 17.95
C VAL A 285 -2.54 13.32 17.95
N LEU A 286 -2.43 14.10 16.88
CA LEU A 286 -3.21 15.34 16.71
C LEU A 286 -4.72 15.04 16.73
N THR A 287 -5.16 14.03 15.99
CA THR A 287 -6.56 13.51 16.00
C THR A 287 -7.03 13.20 17.44
N ALA A 288 -6.26 12.40 18.18
CA ALA A 288 -6.62 12.01 19.54
C ALA A 288 -6.54 13.18 20.55
N ALA A 289 -5.67 14.16 20.31
CA ALA A 289 -5.58 15.38 21.11
C ALA A 289 -6.78 16.30 20.86
N ILE A 290 -7.15 16.56 19.59
CA ILE A 290 -8.35 17.31 19.22
C ILE A 290 -9.58 16.67 19.89
N GLN A 291 -9.78 15.37 19.71
CA GLN A 291 -10.94 14.65 20.27
C GLN A 291 -10.86 14.36 21.77
N SER A 292 -9.78 14.71 22.47
CA SER A 292 -9.67 14.52 23.92
C SER A 292 -10.72 15.32 24.72
N LYS A 293 -11.32 16.34 24.08
CA LYS A 293 -12.52 17.05 24.54
C LYS A 293 -13.67 16.92 23.53
N SER A 294 -14.86 17.27 23.99
CA SER A 294 -16.10 17.36 23.21
C SER A 294 -16.61 18.80 23.20
N SER A 295 -15.70 19.76 23.02
CA SER A 295 -15.97 21.20 23.05
C SER A 295 -15.17 21.89 21.94
N MET A 296 -15.87 22.62 21.08
CA MET A 296 -15.28 23.33 19.94
C MET A 296 -15.78 24.78 19.94
N LEU A 297 -14.90 25.73 19.61
CA LEU A 297 -15.25 27.14 19.46
C LEU A 297 -15.43 27.54 17.99
N GLN A 298 -16.26 28.54 17.76
CA GLN A 298 -16.39 29.23 16.48
C GLN A 298 -16.56 30.73 16.76
N GLY A 299 -15.49 31.49 16.58
CA GLY A 299 -15.38 32.83 17.18
C GLY A 299 -15.12 32.72 18.69
N SER A 300 -15.73 33.60 19.47
CA SER A 300 -15.57 33.69 20.94
C SER A 300 -16.48 32.73 21.74
N GLU A 301 -17.42 32.04 21.07
CA GLU A 301 -18.45 31.23 21.74
C GLU A 301 -18.26 29.71 21.51
N ILE A 302 -18.79 28.90 22.44
CA ILE A 302 -18.81 27.44 22.33
C ILE A 302 -19.89 27.05 21.31
N SER A 303 -19.48 26.83 20.06
CA SER A 303 -20.40 26.53 18.96
C SER A 303 -21.02 25.14 19.06
N SER A 304 -20.35 24.19 19.73
CA SER A 304 -20.94 22.90 20.03
C SER A 304 -20.26 22.14 21.16
N ASN A 305 -21.08 21.51 22.01
CA ASN A 305 -20.67 20.55 23.05
C ASN A 305 -20.65 19.12 22.47
N ARG A 306 -19.93 18.93 21.34
CA ARG A 306 -19.73 17.63 20.68
C ARG A 306 -18.26 17.37 20.39
N SER A 307 -17.96 16.11 20.11
CA SER A 307 -16.67 15.71 19.55
C SER A 307 -16.46 16.28 18.14
N ALA A 308 -15.21 16.64 17.82
CA ALA A 308 -14.81 17.03 16.47
C ALA A 308 -14.78 15.80 15.55
N LYS A 309 -15.49 15.87 14.41
CA LYS A 309 -15.54 14.84 13.38
C LYS A 309 -14.32 14.96 12.46
N ILE A 310 -13.61 13.86 12.27
CA ILE A 310 -12.38 13.80 11.48
C ILE A 310 -12.62 12.92 10.26
N LEU A 311 -12.32 13.43 9.06
CA LEU A 311 -12.24 12.63 7.85
C LEU A 311 -10.77 12.37 7.52
N TYR A 312 -10.41 11.10 7.36
CA TYR A 312 -9.07 10.64 7.01
C TYR A 312 -9.12 10.01 5.62
N ILE A 313 -8.43 10.63 4.67
CA ILE A 313 -8.31 10.19 3.29
C ILE A 313 -6.89 9.67 3.08
N LEU A 314 -6.75 8.51 2.45
CA LEU A 314 -5.47 7.95 2.01
C LEU A 314 -5.78 7.07 0.78
N ASP A 315 -5.11 7.32 -0.35
CA ASP A 315 -5.46 6.71 -1.64
C ASP A 315 -4.92 5.27 -1.84
N ILE A 316 -4.72 4.55 -0.73
CA ILE A 316 -4.20 3.17 -0.72
C ILE A 316 -4.92 2.39 0.38
N ASN A 317 -5.69 1.37 0.01
CA ASN A 317 -6.55 0.66 0.97
C ASN A 317 -5.79 0.06 2.16
N LYS A 318 -4.69 -0.68 1.94
CA LYS A 318 -3.99 -1.39 3.04
C LYS A 318 -3.38 -0.45 4.11
N PRO A 319 -2.59 0.60 3.76
CA PRO A 319 -2.14 1.60 4.73
C PRO A 319 -3.29 2.32 5.45
N LEU A 320 -4.43 2.54 4.77
CA LEU A 320 -5.63 3.14 5.34
C LEU A 320 -6.32 2.22 6.37
N ASP A 321 -6.42 0.92 6.07
CA ASP A 321 -6.92 -0.11 6.99
C ASP A 321 -6.06 -0.14 8.27
N ASP A 322 -4.74 -0.19 8.11
CA ASP A 322 -3.79 -0.21 9.22
C ASP A 322 -3.82 1.10 10.02
N THR A 323 -4.11 2.23 9.39
CA THR A 323 -4.27 3.53 10.06
C THR A 323 -5.58 3.61 10.84
N CYS A 324 -6.68 3.08 10.29
CA CYS A 324 -7.95 2.95 11.01
C CYS A 324 -7.82 2.01 12.23
N ASN A 325 -7.10 0.89 12.06
CA ASN A 325 -6.75 -0.03 13.14
C ASN A 325 -5.88 0.64 14.23
N LYS A 326 -4.91 1.48 13.84
CA LYS A 326 -4.08 2.25 14.77
C LYS A 326 -4.90 3.24 15.61
N ILE A 327 -5.84 3.98 15.02
CA ILE A 327 -6.64 4.96 15.78
C ILE A 327 -7.65 4.29 16.74
N VAL A 328 -8.26 3.16 16.37
CA VAL A 328 -9.10 2.36 17.29
C VAL A 328 -8.30 1.86 18.48
N LYS A 329 -7.09 1.33 18.25
CA LYS A 329 -6.17 0.89 19.31
C LYS A 329 -5.71 2.07 20.17
N LEU A 330 -5.54 3.27 19.59
CA LEU A 330 -5.18 4.50 20.31
C LEU A 330 -6.33 4.99 21.21
N TYR A 331 -7.57 5.08 20.72
CA TYR A 331 -8.73 5.46 21.55
C TYR A 331 -8.90 4.53 22.74
N LYS A 332 -8.82 3.21 22.53
CA LYS A 332 -8.84 2.20 23.62
C LYS A 332 -7.71 2.43 24.64
N ARG A 333 -6.46 2.63 24.18
CA ARG A 333 -5.28 2.88 25.04
C ARG A 333 -5.43 4.15 25.89
N LEU A 334 -6.03 5.19 25.32
CA LEU A 334 -6.25 6.48 25.98
C LEU A 334 -7.51 6.52 26.86
N GLY A 335 -8.42 5.54 26.74
CA GLY A 335 -9.72 5.55 27.42
C GLY A 335 -10.75 6.48 26.77
N LEU A 336 -10.52 6.93 25.54
CA LEU A 336 -11.42 7.82 24.82
C LEU A 336 -12.61 7.03 24.26
N LYS A 337 -13.82 7.38 24.71
CA LYS A 337 -15.09 6.85 24.18
C LYS A 337 -15.40 7.52 22.84
N LYS A 338 -14.79 7.02 21.76
CA LYS A 338 -14.88 7.56 20.39
C LYS A 338 -15.04 6.42 19.38
N HIS A 339 -15.80 6.65 18.32
CA HIS A 339 -16.06 5.68 17.26
C HIS A 339 -15.28 6.04 15.98
N ALA A 340 -14.38 5.15 15.56
CA ALA A 340 -13.76 5.19 14.25
C ALA A 340 -14.38 4.12 13.33
N VAL A 341 -14.58 4.47 12.06
CA VAL A 341 -15.15 3.59 11.03
C VAL A 341 -14.22 3.54 9.83
N ARG A 342 -13.96 2.33 9.32
CA ARG A 342 -13.38 2.14 8.00
C ARG A 342 -14.50 2.15 6.96
N LEU A 343 -14.42 3.09 6.02
CA LEU A 343 -15.43 3.30 4.99
C LEU A 343 -14.91 2.87 3.62
N HIS A 344 -15.44 1.76 3.12
CA HIS A 344 -15.30 1.28 1.75
C HIS A 344 -16.43 1.84 0.88
N GLY A 345 -16.28 1.76 -0.45
CA GLY A 345 -17.28 2.27 -1.40
C GLY A 345 -18.70 1.75 -1.16
N TRP A 346 -19.68 2.61 -1.37
CA TRP A 346 -21.09 2.24 -1.45
C TRP A 346 -21.48 2.08 -2.92
N HIS A 347 -22.49 1.24 -3.17
CA HIS A 347 -23.06 1.13 -4.52
C HIS A 347 -24.00 2.29 -4.74
N TYR A 348 -23.45 3.37 -5.30
CA TYR A 348 -24.23 4.41 -5.93
C TYR A 348 -24.88 3.80 -7.17
N GLY A 349 -26.20 3.62 -7.13
CA GLY A 349 -26.97 3.39 -8.36
C GLY A 349 -26.93 4.64 -9.24
N ASN A 350 -27.49 4.55 -10.44
CA ASN A 350 -27.62 5.71 -11.35
C ASN A 350 -28.69 6.73 -10.89
N ASP A 351 -28.90 6.85 -9.59
CA ASP A 351 -29.95 7.63 -8.94
C ASP A 351 -29.28 8.72 -8.07
N PRO A 352 -29.57 10.02 -8.30
CA PRO A 352 -29.02 11.12 -7.49
C PRO A 352 -29.48 11.14 -6.03
N GLU A 353 -30.48 10.33 -5.64
CA GLU A 353 -30.99 10.29 -4.28
C GLU A 353 -30.04 9.62 -3.24
N LEU A 354 -30.46 9.66 -1.98
CA LEU A 354 -29.70 9.14 -0.83
C LEU A 354 -29.48 7.61 -0.93
N PRO A 355 -28.28 7.08 -0.58
CA PRO A 355 -27.91 5.67 -0.81
C PRO A 355 -28.87 4.64 -0.19
N ASP A 356 -29.18 3.59 -0.95
CA ASP A 356 -29.94 2.43 -0.45
C ASP A 356 -29.04 1.45 0.33
N PHE A 357 -28.97 1.66 1.64
CA PHE A 357 -28.24 0.80 2.57
C PHE A 357 -28.86 -0.60 2.75
N SER A 358 -30.11 -0.84 2.31
CA SER A 358 -30.83 -2.08 2.58
C SER A 358 -30.15 -3.31 1.98
N GLY A 359 -29.55 -3.19 0.79
CA GLY A 359 -28.86 -4.30 0.12
C GLY A 359 -27.66 -4.85 0.91
N LYS A 360 -26.78 -3.96 1.38
CA LYS A 360 -25.62 -4.35 2.21
C LYS A 360 -26.05 -4.82 3.60
N PHE A 361 -27.00 -4.13 4.23
CA PHE A 361 -27.51 -4.51 5.54
C PHE A 361 -28.17 -5.90 5.52
N MET A 362 -28.97 -6.23 4.50
CA MET A 362 -29.57 -7.56 4.34
C MET A 362 -28.57 -8.67 4.02
N LEU A 363 -27.42 -8.34 3.42
CA LEU A 363 -26.30 -9.26 3.24
C LEU A 363 -25.61 -9.54 4.59
N MET A 364 -25.28 -8.48 5.35
CA MET A 364 -24.70 -8.56 6.70
C MET A 364 -25.61 -9.35 7.66
N ALA A 365 -26.93 -9.12 7.60
CA ALA A 365 -27.95 -9.81 8.38
C ALA A 365 -28.10 -11.31 8.07
N ARG A 366 -27.58 -11.77 6.92
CA ARG A 366 -27.48 -13.20 6.58
C ARG A 366 -26.12 -13.78 6.90
N MET A 367 -25.02 -13.07 6.60
CA MET A 367 -23.67 -13.54 6.89
C MET A 367 -23.46 -13.80 8.40
N ASN A 368 -24.02 -12.97 9.27
CA ASN A 368 -23.95 -13.19 10.72
C ASN A 368 -24.79 -14.39 11.22
N ARG A 369 -25.62 -15.04 10.39
CA ARG A 369 -26.31 -16.31 10.75
C ARG A 369 -25.39 -17.52 10.66
N TYR A 370 -24.37 -17.47 9.81
CA TYR A 370 -23.35 -18.52 9.69
C TYR A 370 -22.21 -18.35 10.71
N ARG A 371 -22.15 -17.20 11.38
CA ARG A 371 -21.05 -16.79 12.27
C ARG A 371 -21.13 -17.50 13.64
N ARG A 372 -20.31 -18.54 13.83
CA ARG A 372 -20.20 -19.31 15.08
C ARG A 372 -19.27 -18.71 16.16
N GLN A 373 -18.70 -17.53 15.92
CA GLN A 373 -17.72 -16.90 16.83
C GLN A 373 -17.96 -15.39 17.04
N THR A 374 -17.51 -14.90 18.19
CA THR A 374 -17.68 -13.54 18.72
C THR A 374 -16.92 -12.45 17.96
N LEU A 375 -17.20 -11.18 18.31
CA LEU A 375 -16.71 -9.98 17.64
C LEU A 375 -15.23 -9.67 17.93
N ASN A 376 -14.42 -9.56 16.87
CA ASN A 376 -13.16 -8.79 16.75
C ASN A 376 -12.33 -8.57 18.04
N GLU A 377 -11.73 -9.65 18.56
CA GLU A 377 -10.76 -9.60 19.66
C GLU A 377 -9.53 -8.73 19.33
N GLY A 378 -9.03 -8.82 18.08
CA GLY A 378 -7.81 -8.15 17.60
C GLY A 378 -7.84 -6.61 17.54
N CYS A 379 -8.91 -5.97 18.03
CA CYS A 379 -9.13 -4.52 18.00
C CYS A 379 -9.02 -3.92 16.59
N LEU A 380 -9.58 -4.62 15.60
CA LEU A 380 -9.77 -4.12 14.24
C LEU A 380 -10.84 -3.01 14.23
N ALA A 381 -10.74 -2.10 13.26
CA ALA A 381 -11.72 -1.06 13.03
C ALA A 381 -12.92 -1.61 12.25
N PRO A 382 -14.17 -1.36 12.70
CA PRO A 382 -15.34 -1.86 12.01
C PRO A 382 -15.59 -1.10 10.70
N SER A 383 -16.13 -1.81 9.71
CA SER A 383 -16.84 -1.19 8.61
C SER A 383 -18.12 -0.48 9.09
N LEU A 384 -18.67 0.45 8.29
CA LEU A 384 -19.96 1.08 8.64
C LEU A 384 -21.08 0.03 8.73
N ASP A 385 -21.07 -0.95 7.82
CA ASP A 385 -22.06 -2.03 7.77
C ASP A 385 -22.00 -2.92 9.03
N GLU A 386 -20.80 -3.24 9.54
CA GLU A 386 -20.64 -3.93 10.83
C GLU A 386 -21.04 -3.08 12.03
N LEU A 387 -20.73 -1.77 12.03
CA LEU A 387 -21.12 -0.88 13.12
C LEU A 387 -22.65 -0.70 13.17
N ALA A 388 -23.29 -0.57 12.01
CA ALA A 388 -24.74 -0.55 11.89
C ALA A 388 -25.39 -1.86 12.31
N TRP A 389 -24.81 -3.01 11.95
CA TRP A 389 -25.26 -4.32 12.42
C TRP A 389 -25.11 -4.47 13.94
N THR A 390 -23.97 -4.05 14.50
CA THR A 390 -23.69 -4.10 15.94
C THR A 390 -24.65 -3.21 16.73
N PHE A 391 -24.93 -2.00 16.23
CA PHE A 391 -25.92 -1.11 16.81
C PHE A 391 -27.33 -1.73 16.76
N TYR A 392 -27.74 -2.25 15.60
CA TYR A 392 -29.02 -2.93 15.43
C TYR A 392 -29.17 -4.11 16.40
N GLU A 393 -28.19 -5.02 16.50
CA GLU A 393 -28.25 -6.15 17.41
C GLU A 393 -28.33 -5.73 18.89
N THR A 394 -27.61 -4.65 19.26
CA THR A 394 -27.64 -4.06 20.61
C THR A 394 -28.97 -3.36 20.91
N LYS A 395 -29.72 -2.92 19.88
CA LYS A 395 -30.90 -2.04 20.02
C LYS A 395 -32.20 -2.60 19.44
N LYS A 396 -32.21 -3.82 18.90
CA LYS A 396 -33.39 -4.49 18.29
C LYS A 396 -34.61 -4.53 19.21
N ALA A 397 -34.41 -4.78 20.51
CA ALA A 397 -35.48 -4.79 21.50
C ALA A 397 -35.97 -3.39 21.94
N THR A 398 -35.32 -2.30 21.52
CA THR A 398 -35.61 -0.93 21.99
C THR A 398 -35.83 0.06 20.83
N GLN A 399 -34.74 0.54 20.22
CA GLN A 399 -34.75 1.61 19.20
C GLN A 399 -34.94 1.06 17.78
N CYS A 400 -34.63 -0.21 17.54
CA CYS A 400 -34.73 -0.84 16.21
C CYS A 400 -35.87 -1.88 16.10
N ARG A 401 -36.93 -1.75 16.91
CA ARG A 401 -38.04 -2.73 16.98
C ARG A 401 -38.75 -2.92 15.63
N ALA A 402 -39.28 -1.88 15.01
CA ALA A 402 -39.97 -2.00 13.72
C ALA A 402 -39.09 -2.67 12.63
N LEU A 403 -37.79 -2.38 12.61
CA LEU A 403 -36.84 -3.04 11.72
C LEU A 403 -36.67 -4.54 12.08
N HIS A 404 -36.56 -4.87 13.37
CA HIS A 404 -36.51 -6.26 13.85
C HIS A 404 -37.80 -7.03 13.53
N ASP A 405 -38.97 -6.41 13.65
CA ASP A 405 -40.28 -7.00 13.37
C ASP A 405 -40.40 -7.37 11.88
N ILE A 406 -39.98 -6.47 10.98
CA ILE A 406 -39.92 -6.72 9.52
C ILE A 406 -38.93 -7.85 9.17
N LEU A 407 -37.79 -7.93 9.88
CA LEU A 407 -36.77 -8.95 9.65
C LEU A 407 -37.14 -10.34 10.19
N THR A 408 -37.99 -10.41 11.22
CA THR A 408 -38.40 -11.66 11.88
C THR A 408 -39.74 -12.19 11.37
N HIS A 409 -40.67 -11.32 10.99
CA HIS A 409 -42.02 -11.69 10.57
C HIS A 409 -42.30 -11.27 9.10
N PRO A 410 -41.68 -11.94 8.10
CA PRO A 410 -41.88 -11.68 6.67
C PRO A 410 -43.28 -12.14 6.20
N SER A 411 -44.29 -11.35 6.58
CA SER A 411 -45.71 -11.63 6.44
C SER A 411 -46.20 -11.55 4.99
N LYS A 412 -46.97 -12.56 4.56
CA LYS A 412 -47.47 -12.76 3.19
C LYS A 412 -48.56 -11.74 2.78
N GLY A 413 -48.21 -10.46 2.63
CA GLY A 413 -49.11 -9.40 2.16
C GLY A 413 -48.37 -8.13 1.74
N SER A 414 -48.86 -7.48 0.67
CA SER A 414 -48.37 -6.23 0.04
C SER A 414 -46.84 -6.10 -0.07
N LYS A 415 -46.27 -6.68 -1.15
CA LYS A 415 -44.83 -6.90 -1.35
C LYS A 415 -43.96 -5.66 -1.60
N ASP A 416 -44.54 -4.48 -1.76
CA ASP A 416 -43.81 -3.29 -2.23
C ASP A 416 -43.76 -2.17 -1.18
N GLY A 417 -44.85 -1.86 -0.48
CA GLY A 417 -44.83 -0.91 0.65
C GLY A 417 -43.84 -1.29 1.76
N LYS A 418 -43.82 -2.58 2.17
CA LYS A 418 -42.84 -3.13 3.12
C LYS A 418 -41.40 -3.12 2.61
N SER A 419 -41.20 -3.04 1.28
CA SER A 419 -39.86 -2.94 0.69
C SER A 419 -39.30 -1.53 0.87
N GLU A 420 -40.15 -0.50 0.84
CA GLU A 420 -39.76 0.89 1.03
C GLU A 420 -39.64 1.25 2.52
N GLU A 421 -40.54 0.74 3.35
CA GLU A 421 -40.46 0.81 4.82
C GLU A 421 -39.12 0.24 5.33
N LEU A 422 -38.68 -0.90 4.80
CA LEU A 422 -37.36 -1.48 5.09
C LEU A 422 -36.21 -0.52 4.73
N LYS A 423 -36.22 0.09 3.53
CA LYS A 423 -35.18 1.06 3.15
C LYS A 423 -35.16 2.25 4.10
N ILE A 424 -36.32 2.81 4.42
CA ILE A 424 -36.45 3.97 5.33
C ILE A 424 -35.86 3.65 6.71
N LEU A 425 -36.21 2.49 7.29
CA LEU A 425 -35.72 2.09 8.61
C LEU A 425 -34.21 1.78 8.62
N VAL A 426 -33.67 1.15 7.58
CA VAL A 426 -32.22 0.94 7.45
C VAL A 426 -31.47 2.26 7.21
N LYS A 427 -32.03 3.17 6.40
CA LYS A 427 -31.50 4.53 6.18
C LYS A 427 -31.44 5.32 7.49
N GLN A 428 -32.50 5.28 8.31
CA GLN A 428 -32.50 5.89 9.65
C GLN A 428 -31.44 5.28 10.58
N LEU A 429 -31.26 3.96 10.57
CA LEU A 429 -30.20 3.27 11.31
C LEU A 429 -28.80 3.79 10.91
N TYR A 430 -28.48 3.82 9.61
CA TYR A 430 -27.17 4.27 9.13
C TYR A 430 -26.92 5.76 9.40
N GLN A 431 -27.96 6.61 9.26
CA GLN A 431 -27.90 8.02 9.66
C GLN A 431 -27.60 8.19 11.15
N HIS A 432 -28.29 7.43 12.02
CA HIS A 432 -28.09 7.48 13.47
C HIS A 432 -26.68 7.02 13.87
N VAL A 433 -26.13 6.01 13.18
CA VAL A 433 -24.74 5.57 13.39
C VAL A 433 -23.74 6.63 12.92
N LEU A 434 -23.85 7.16 11.70
CA LEU A 434 -22.96 8.21 11.18
C LEU A 434 -22.96 9.49 12.04
N ALA A 435 -24.09 9.83 12.66
CA ALA A 435 -24.17 10.91 13.64
C ALA A 435 -23.21 10.67 14.83
N GLN A 436 -23.08 9.43 15.31
CA GLN A 436 -22.21 9.03 16.43
C GLN A 436 -20.75 8.72 16.05
N VAL A 437 -20.41 8.69 14.75
CA VAL A 437 -19.01 8.45 14.31
C VAL A 437 -18.16 9.69 14.53
N ASP A 438 -17.00 9.53 15.17
CA ASP A 438 -16.02 10.57 15.41
C ASP A 438 -14.96 10.65 14.29
N PHE A 439 -14.64 9.51 13.66
CA PHE A 439 -13.55 9.39 12.70
C PHE A 439 -13.94 8.46 11.54
N ILE A 440 -13.76 8.90 10.29
CA ILE A 440 -13.97 8.08 9.08
C ILE A 440 -12.65 7.94 8.32
N ALA A 441 -12.22 6.70 8.06
CA ALA A 441 -11.11 6.38 7.16
C ALA A 441 -11.64 5.94 5.79
N THR A 442 -11.31 6.64 4.70
CA THR A 442 -11.78 6.30 3.34
C THR A 442 -10.81 6.71 2.23
N THR A 443 -11.08 6.30 0.99
CA THR A 443 -10.33 6.72 -0.20
C THR A 443 -10.99 7.94 -0.86
N PRO A 444 -10.38 8.63 -1.84
CA PRO A 444 -10.96 9.82 -2.46
C PRO A 444 -12.33 9.59 -3.12
N VAL A 445 -12.55 8.42 -3.74
CA VAL A 445 -13.79 8.13 -4.50
C VAL A 445 -15.05 8.12 -3.62
N PRO A 446 -15.14 7.39 -2.49
CA PRO A 446 -16.28 7.53 -1.57
C PRO A 446 -16.42 8.94 -0.99
N ALA A 447 -15.31 9.63 -0.72
CA ALA A 447 -15.31 11.01 -0.22
C ALA A 447 -15.89 12.01 -1.25
N ALA A 448 -15.81 11.71 -2.54
CA ALA A 448 -16.35 12.56 -3.61
C ALA A 448 -17.87 12.75 -3.55
N THR A 449 -18.59 11.95 -2.77
CA THR A 449 -20.04 12.09 -2.56
C THR A 449 -20.43 13.08 -1.47
N GLY A 450 -19.46 13.67 -0.74
CA GLY A 450 -19.72 14.51 0.43
C GLY A 450 -20.54 13.81 1.52
N PHE A 451 -20.63 12.47 1.45
CA PHE A 451 -21.54 11.62 2.22
C PHE A 451 -23.00 12.08 2.21
N HIS A 452 -23.46 12.75 1.13
CA HIS A 452 -24.76 13.40 1.03
C HIS A 452 -25.09 14.31 2.24
N GLY A 453 -24.06 14.93 2.84
CA GLY A 453 -24.17 15.78 4.03
C GLY A 453 -24.36 15.04 5.36
N LEU A 454 -24.43 13.70 5.37
CA LEU A 454 -24.66 12.88 6.58
C LEU A 454 -23.47 12.89 7.55
N PHE A 455 -22.26 13.15 7.06
CA PHE A 455 -21.06 13.33 7.88
C PHE A 455 -20.34 14.60 7.43
N LYS A 456 -20.31 15.60 8.31
CA LYS A 456 -19.63 16.88 8.11
C LYS A 456 -18.35 16.88 8.97
N PRO A 457 -17.15 16.79 8.36
CA PRO A 457 -15.89 16.81 9.11
C PRO A 457 -15.53 18.23 9.53
N ASP A 458 -15.02 18.36 10.76
CA ASP A 458 -14.40 19.58 11.27
C ASP A 458 -12.92 19.67 10.87
N ILE A 459 -12.26 18.55 10.60
CA ILE A 459 -10.92 18.47 10.00
C ILE A 459 -10.91 17.37 8.94
N VAL A 460 -10.28 17.65 7.81
CA VAL A 460 -9.94 16.65 6.78
C VAL A 460 -8.44 16.43 6.79
N ILE A 461 -7.98 15.20 6.92
CA ILE A 461 -6.58 14.80 6.79
C ILE A 461 -6.46 13.97 5.51
N PHE A 462 -5.50 14.30 4.64
CA PHE A 462 -5.13 13.51 3.48
C PHE A 462 -3.67 13.04 3.70
N ASP A 463 -3.50 11.78 4.07
CA ASP A 463 -2.19 11.16 4.34
C ASP A 463 -1.66 10.44 3.09
N GLU A 464 -0.34 10.32 3.00
CA GLU A 464 0.42 9.93 1.79
C GLU A 464 -0.13 10.56 0.49
N SER A 465 -0.60 11.80 0.58
CA SER A 465 -1.24 12.56 -0.50
C SER A 465 -0.41 12.74 -1.78
N PRO A 466 0.94 12.65 -1.82
CA PRO A 466 1.70 12.63 -3.07
C PRO A 466 1.49 11.38 -3.94
N HIS A 467 0.88 10.32 -3.40
CA HIS A 467 0.46 9.14 -4.17
C HIS A 467 -0.86 9.38 -4.93
N ALA A 468 -1.67 10.35 -4.52
CA ALA A 468 -2.91 10.73 -5.20
C ALA A 468 -2.62 11.75 -6.31
N ARG A 469 -3.38 11.72 -7.41
CA ARG A 469 -3.30 12.78 -8.43
C ARG A 469 -3.80 14.09 -7.83
N GLU A 470 -3.29 15.23 -8.29
CA GLU A 470 -3.74 16.52 -7.77
C GLU A 470 -5.27 16.69 -7.91
N ALA A 471 -5.85 16.21 -9.01
CA ALA A 471 -7.30 16.12 -9.22
C ALA A 471 -8.04 15.30 -8.14
N SER A 472 -7.46 14.21 -7.65
CA SER A 472 -8.02 13.41 -6.54
C SER A 472 -7.85 14.11 -5.19
N THR A 473 -6.78 14.89 -4.99
CA THR A 473 -6.63 15.74 -3.79
C THR A 473 -7.67 16.88 -3.75
N MET A 474 -8.07 17.42 -4.91
CA MET A 474 -9.10 18.46 -5.01
C MET A 474 -10.48 18.01 -4.47
N VAL A 475 -10.76 16.70 -4.44
CA VAL A 475 -11.99 16.15 -3.84
C VAL A 475 -12.19 16.63 -2.40
N ALA A 476 -11.11 16.72 -1.62
CA ALA A 476 -11.15 17.19 -0.23
C ALA A 476 -11.61 18.65 -0.11
N ILE A 477 -11.22 19.51 -1.06
CA ILE A 477 -11.59 20.93 -1.09
C ILE A 477 -13.01 21.10 -1.65
N ALA A 478 -13.34 20.34 -2.70
CA ALA A 478 -14.61 20.45 -3.40
C ALA A 478 -15.82 20.05 -2.54
N GLN A 479 -15.70 18.98 -1.74
CA GLN A 479 -16.86 18.39 -1.04
C GLN A 479 -17.00 18.76 0.44
N TYR A 480 -15.99 19.37 1.06
CA TYR A 480 -16.00 19.67 2.49
C TYR A 480 -15.56 21.10 2.79
N ASN A 481 -16.12 21.68 3.85
CA ASN A 481 -15.69 22.97 4.42
C ASN A 481 -15.30 22.77 5.90
N PRO A 482 -14.14 22.15 6.20
CA PRO A 482 -13.64 21.94 7.55
C PRO A 482 -13.01 23.21 8.13
N ILE A 483 -12.59 23.16 9.40
CA ILE A 483 -11.69 24.14 10.02
C ILE A 483 -10.32 24.11 9.33
N ALA A 484 -9.79 22.92 9.02
CA ALA A 484 -8.56 22.78 8.24
C ALA A 484 -8.55 21.50 7.38
N TRP A 485 -7.82 21.58 6.26
CA TRP A 485 -7.36 20.44 5.49
C TRP A 485 -5.86 20.24 5.78
N ILE A 486 -5.44 19.01 6.10
CA ILE A 486 -4.06 18.65 6.41
C ILE A 486 -3.57 17.66 5.37
N PHE A 487 -2.71 18.10 4.46
CA PHE A 487 -2.06 17.26 3.45
C PHE A 487 -0.69 16.85 3.96
N SER A 488 -0.45 15.54 4.04
CA SER A 488 0.80 14.95 4.51
C SER A 488 1.24 13.82 3.59
N GLY A 489 2.54 13.50 3.62
CA GLY A 489 3.14 12.48 2.76
C GLY A 489 4.60 12.81 2.41
N ASP A 490 5.12 12.14 1.38
CA ASP A 490 6.50 12.32 0.91
C ASP A 490 6.62 12.24 -0.61
N HIS A 491 6.59 13.39 -1.30
CA HIS A 491 6.71 13.45 -2.76
C HIS A 491 8.09 13.01 -3.28
N ARG A 492 9.06 12.77 -2.39
CA ARG A 492 10.37 12.21 -2.73
C ARG A 492 10.34 10.67 -2.71
N GLN A 493 9.30 10.05 -2.13
CA GLN A 493 9.08 8.60 -2.12
C GLN A 493 7.92 8.17 -3.02
N THR A 494 6.82 8.92 -3.05
CA THR A 494 5.65 8.61 -3.87
C THR A 494 5.39 9.71 -4.89
N ARG A 495 4.88 9.30 -6.05
CA ARG A 495 4.28 10.17 -7.06
C ARG A 495 2.89 9.61 -7.42
N PRO A 496 2.02 10.39 -8.06
CA PRO A 496 0.72 9.90 -8.50
C PRO A 496 0.84 8.76 -9.51
N PHE A 497 -0.11 7.82 -9.47
CA PHE A 497 -0.19 6.78 -10.50
C PHE A 497 -0.85 7.32 -11.79
N VAL A 498 -0.23 6.99 -12.92
CA VAL A 498 -0.76 7.18 -14.27
C VAL A 498 -0.50 5.88 -15.05
N ALA A 499 -1.52 5.33 -15.71
CA ALA A 499 -1.48 4.01 -16.35
C ALA A 499 -0.52 3.95 -17.56
N SER A 500 -0.40 5.06 -18.30
CA SER A 500 0.68 5.27 -19.27
C SER A 500 1.34 6.63 -19.03
N ASP A 501 2.64 6.60 -18.70
CA ASP A 501 3.50 7.79 -18.63
C ASP A 501 4.18 8.11 -19.98
N ASP A 502 3.91 7.32 -21.02
CA ASP A 502 4.27 7.65 -22.40
C ASP A 502 3.44 8.84 -22.89
N VAL A 503 4.13 9.95 -23.17
CA VAL A 503 3.54 11.20 -23.66
C VAL A 503 2.84 11.04 -25.02
N ARG A 504 3.10 9.94 -25.76
CA ARG A 504 2.38 9.57 -26.99
C ARG A 504 0.95 9.08 -26.69
N ASP A 505 0.76 8.34 -25.60
CA ASP A 505 -0.53 7.77 -25.19
C ASP A 505 -1.27 8.64 -24.15
N ASN A 506 -0.53 9.43 -23.36
CA ASN A 506 -1.08 10.43 -22.46
C ASN A 506 -0.23 11.73 -22.47
N PRO A 507 -0.56 12.70 -23.34
CA PRO A 507 0.13 14.00 -23.41
C PRO A 507 0.11 14.81 -22.11
N TRP A 508 -0.75 14.47 -21.15
CA TRP A 508 -0.91 15.15 -19.87
C TRP A 508 -0.17 14.46 -18.71
N ALA A 509 0.34 13.24 -18.91
CA ALA A 509 1.09 12.51 -17.90
C ALA A 509 2.20 13.34 -17.22
N PRO A 510 2.98 14.20 -17.93
CA PRO A 510 3.98 15.05 -17.29
C PRO A 510 3.43 16.00 -16.21
N GLN A 511 2.15 16.42 -16.29
CA GLN A 511 1.49 17.17 -15.23
C GLN A 511 0.83 16.24 -14.20
N MET A 512 0.18 15.16 -14.64
CA MET A 512 -0.54 14.23 -13.75
C MET A 512 0.39 13.51 -12.76
N LEU A 513 1.66 13.31 -13.13
CA LEU A 513 2.72 12.73 -12.30
C LEU A 513 3.31 13.71 -11.28
N VAL A 514 2.88 14.98 -11.26
CA VAL A 514 3.28 15.97 -10.26
C VAL A 514 2.17 16.10 -9.23
N SER A 515 2.53 15.93 -7.95
CA SER A 515 1.57 16.08 -6.84
C SER A 515 1.48 17.52 -6.33
N MET A 516 0.37 17.87 -5.68
CA MET A 516 0.19 19.18 -5.02
C MET A 516 1.32 19.49 -4.02
N MET A 517 1.81 18.49 -3.28
CA MET A 517 2.93 18.68 -2.35
C MET A 517 4.29 18.87 -3.05
N GLU A 518 4.47 18.31 -4.25
CA GLU A 518 5.67 18.58 -5.07
C GLU A 518 5.61 20.00 -5.65
N ARG A 519 4.42 20.45 -6.09
CA ARG A 519 4.19 21.84 -6.51
C ARG A 519 4.54 22.82 -5.39
N ALA A 520 4.07 22.56 -4.17
CA ALA A 520 4.39 23.39 -3.00
C ALA A 520 5.89 23.41 -2.65
N ASP A 521 6.59 22.26 -2.71
CA ASP A 521 8.04 22.18 -2.48
C ASP A 521 8.83 22.95 -3.53
N ARG A 522 8.49 22.79 -4.82
CA ARG A 522 9.14 23.51 -5.92
C ARG A 522 8.73 24.98 -6.05
N ALA A 523 7.58 25.38 -5.50
CA ALA A 523 7.19 26.78 -5.34
C ALA A 523 7.93 27.46 -4.16
N GLY A 524 8.64 26.70 -3.31
CA GLY A 524 9.44 27.21 -2.21
C GLY A 524 8.66 27.54 -0.93
N VAL A 525 7.38 27.18 -0.84
CA VAL A 525 6.50 27.54 0.29
C VAL A 525 6.54 26.57 1.48
N ILE A 526 7.38 25.54 1.41
CA ILE A 526 7.53 24.53 2.48
C ILE A 526 8.54 25.02 3.52
N GLU A 527 8.05 25.69 4.55
CA GLU A 527 8.85 26.13 5.70
C GLU A 527 9.26 24.96 6.63
N THR A 528 8.38 23.99 6.83
CA THR A 528 8.56 22.91 7.82
C THR A 528 8.39 21.52 7.18
N SER A 529 9.40 20.66 7.37
CA SER A 529 9.40 19.25 6.95
C SER A 529 9.75 18.33 8.13
N LEU A 530 9.07 17.20 8.30
CA LEU A 530 9.44 16.20 9.31
C LEU A 530 10.62 15.35 8.80
N LEU A 531 11.85 15.64 9.24
CA LEU A 531 13.08 15.01 8.72
C LEU A 531 13.96 14.34 9.80
N ILE A 532 13.41 14.12 10.99
CA ILE A 532 14.03 13.30 12.05
C ILE A 532 13.54 11.85 11.90
N ASN A 533 14.40 10.95 11.47
CA ASN A 533 14.09 9.56 11.14
C ASN A 533 14.27 8.62 12.35
N HIS A 534 13.18 7.97 12.79
CA HIS A 534 13.13 7.02 13.91
C HIS A 534 13.08 5.54 13.49
N ARG A 535 13.31 5.23 12.20
CA ARG A 535 13.32 3.86 11.66
C ARG A 535 14.74 3.30 11.59
N ALA A 536 15.68 4.11 11.10
CA ALA A 536 16.93 3.65 10.53
C ALA A 536 18.13 3.89 11.46
N TYR A 537 18.52 2.81 12.14
CA TYR A 537 19.69 2.70 13.00
C TYR A 537 20.99 2.59 12.18
N GLY A 538 22.15 2.51 12.85
CA GLY A 538 23.45 2.27 12.22
C GLY A 538 23.90 3.34 11.22
N GLY A 539 23.22 4.50 11.18
CA GLY A 539 23.44 5.52 10.16
C GLY A 539 22.76 5.27 8.81
N LEU A 540 21.97 4.19 8.64
CA LEU A 540 21.39 3.79 7.33
C LEU A 540 20.59 4.88 6.60
N HIS A 541 20.05 5.86 7.33
CA HIS A 541 19.35 7.03 6.78
C HIS A 541 20.24 7.98 5.97
N LYS A 542 21.57 7.97 6.16
CA LYS A 542 22.51 8.92 5.55
C LYS A 542 22.47 8.91 4.02
N LEU A 543 22.59 7.74 3.39
CA LEU A 543 22.50 7.57 1.94
C LEU A 543 21.25 8.25 1.36
N ALA A 544 20.07 7.97 1.93
CA ALA A 544 18.83 8.60 1.49
C ALA A 544 18.80 10.11 1.77
N SER A 545 19.35 10.55 2.92
CA SER A 545 19.49 11.97 3.28
C SER A 545 20.31 12.75 2.26
N GLU A 546 21.44 12.19 1.85
CA GLU A 546 22.34 12.69 0.81
C GLU A 546 21.62 12.75 -0.56
N MET A 547 21.09 11.63 -1.03
CA MET A 547 20.51 11.51 -2.37
C MET A 547 19.22 12.33 -2.57
N PHE A 548 18.36 12.44 -1.54
CA PHE A 548 16.97 12.91 -1.75
C PHE A 548 16.54 14.08 -0.84
N TYR A 549 17.19 14.29 0.31
CA TYR A 549 16.80 15.31 1.30
C TYR A 549 17.89 16.38 1.53
N ALA A 550 18.85 16.52 0.61
CA ALA A 550 19.93 17.50 0.66
C ALA A 550 20.70 17.53 2.01
N LYS A 551 20.97 16.35 2.56
CA LYS A 551 21.60 16.09 3.88
C LYS A 551 20.81 16.64 5.09
N LYS A 552 19.56 17.07 4.91
CA LYS A 552 18.68 17.60 5.98
C LYS A 552 17.93 16.53 6.78
N MET A 553 17.96 15.26 6.37
CA MET A 553 17.38 14.16 7.15
C MET A 553 18.41 13.59 8.14
N ILE A 554 18.04 13.54 9.41
CA ILE A 554 18.90 13.15 10.53
C ILE A 554 18.27 12.01 11.34
N SER A 555 19.05 11.31 12.17
CA SER A 555 18.51 10.31 13.09
C SER A 555 17.69 10.94 14.21
N GLY A 556 16.66 10.23 14.68
CA GLY A 556 15.96 10.50 15.94
C GLY A 556 16.53 9.78 17.16
N HIS A 557 17.52 8.88 16.96
CA HIS A 557 18.21 8.16 18.02
C HIS A 557 19.37 8.99 18.57
N THR A 558 19.59 8.99 19.88
CA THR A 558 20.80 9.59 20.48
C THR A 558 22.05 8.81 20.09
N ARG A 559 23.25 9.38 20.28
CA ARG A 559 24.52 8.80 19.80
C ARG A 559 24.71 7.33 20.21
N ASP A 560 24.37 7.00 21.45
CA ASP A 560 24.51 5.65 22.00
C ASP A 560 23.40 4.70 21.50
N GLU A 561 22.21 5.24 21.21
CA GLU A 561 21.07 4.53 20.64
C GLU A 561 21.17 4.31 19.12
N VAL A 562 22.11 4.94 18.38
CA VAL A 562 22.28 4.66 16.94
C VAL A 562 22.79 3.23 16.70
N PHE A 563 23.59 2.69 17.63
CA PHE A 563 24.20 1.35 17.54
C PHE A 563 23.88 0.51 18.79
N PRO A 564 22.63 0.05 18.96
CA PRO A 564 22.27 -0.93 19.99
C PRO A 564 22.88 -2.31 19.69
N PRO A 565 22.89 -3.26 20.65
CA PRO A 565 23.60 -4.54 20.50
C PRO A 565 23.22 -5.35 19.26
N SER A 566 21.95 -5.39 18.87
CA SER A 566 21.48 -6.10 17.67
C SER A 566 22.00 -5.48 16.37
N VAL A 567 22.15 -4.15 16.33
CA VAL A 567 22.72 -3.43 15.18
C VAL A 567 24.23 -3.64 15.10
N ARG A 568 24.96 -3.60 16.24
CA ARG A 568 26.40 -3.95 16.29
C ARG A 568 26.64 -5.41 15.89
N TYR A 569 25.74 -6.31 16.25
CA TYR A 569 25.79 -7.71 15.82
C TYR A 569 25.64 -7.86 14.30
N LEU A 570 24.66 -7.16 13.70
CA LEU A 570 24.48 -7.16 12.25
C LEU A 570 25.61 -6.43 11.48
N GLN A 571 26.21 -5.42 12.08
CA GLN A 571 27.43 -4.77 11.61
C GLN A 571 28.60 -5.79 11.50
N ARG A 572 28.87 -6.54 12.59
CA ARG A 572 29.84 -7.65 12.61
C ARG A 572 29.47 -8.80 11.64
N TYR A 573 28.19 -9.07 11.42
CA TYR A 573 27.74 -10.05 10.43
C TYR A 573 28.10 -9.63 9.00
N LEU A 574 28.01 -8.33 8.66
CA LEU A 574 28.41 -7.81 7.35
C LEU A 574 29.94 -7.70 7.20
N GLU A 575 30.69 -7.47 8.28
CA GLU A 575 32.17 -7.48 8.27
C GLU A 575 32.77 -8.82 7.79
N ARG A 576 32.02 -9.92 7.88
CA ARG A 576 32.41 -11.25 7.36
C ARG A 576 32.66 -11.28 5.84
N PHE A 577 32.09 -10.34 5.11
CA PHE A 577 32.20 -10.21 3.65
C PHE A 577 33.25 -9.18 3.22
N LEU A 578 33.75 -8.35 4.15
CA LEU A 578 34.74 -7.31 3.88
C LEU A 578 36.18 -7.84 3.99
N PRO A 579 37.18 -7.14 3.42
CA PRO A 579 38.60 -7.31 3.72
C PRO A 579 38.93 -7.47 5.22
N LEU A 580 39.95 -8.26 5.53
CA LEU A 580 40.35 -8.57 6.91
C LEU A 580 40.73 -7.30 7.67
N GLY A 581 40.06 -7.06 8.81
CA GLY A 581 40.27 -5.89 9.67
C GLY A 581 39.46 -4.64 9.28
N GLN A 582 38.77 -4.65 8.13
CA GLN A 582 37.89 -3.54 7.74
C GLN A 582 36.60 -3.54 8.58
N ARG A 583 36.12 -2.34 8.94
CA ARG A 583 34.86 -2.15 9.65
C ARG A 583 33.73 -1.79 8.70
N CYS A 584 32.52 -2.22 9.04
CA CYS A 584 31.30 -1.85 8.35
C CYS A 584 30.75 -0.56 9.01
N HIS A 585 30.96 0.60 8.40
CA HIS A 585 30.66 1.92 9.00
C HIS A 585 29.16 2.21 9.11
N GLU A 586 28.43 1.96 8.03
CA GLU A 586 26.96 1.80 8.03
C GLU A 586 26.67 0.31 7.79
N PRO A 587 25.70 -0.34 8.48
CA PRO A 587 25.32 -1.75 8.23
C PRO A 587 24.66 -2.02 6.86
N ARG A 588 25.33 -1.63 5.77
CA ARG A 588 24.88 -1.69 4.38
C ARG A 588 25.99 -2.32 3.52
N LEU A 589 25.66 -3.31 2.70
CA LEU A 589 26.60 -3.92 1.77
C LEU A 589 26.07 -3.81 0.33
N ILE A 590 26.95 -3.53 -0.64
CA ILE A 590 26.68 -3.86 -2.04
C ILE A 590 27.31 -5.21 -2.35
N ALA A 591 26.51 -6.12 -2.89
CA ALA A 591 26.96 -7.41 -3.39
C ALA A 591 26.68 -7.48 -4.90
N PHE A 592 27.68 -7.89 -5.69
CA PHE A 592 27.51 -8.14 -7.12
C PHE A 592 28.16 -9.47 -7.51
N ASN A 593 27.88 -9.95 -8.71
CA ASN A 593 28.49 -11.17 -9.23
C ASN A 593 29.06 -10.90 -10.62
N GLY A 594 30.39 -10.96 -10.79
CA GLY A 594 31.06 -10.68 -12.06
C GLY A 594 30.51 -11.43 -13.30
N LYS A 595 29.79 -12.54 -13.11
CA LYS A 595 29.27 -13.40 -14.19
C LYS A 595 27.95 -12.93 -14.85
N ARG A 596 27.34 -11.81 -14.40
CA ARG A 596 26.14 -11.17 -15.00
C ARG A 596 24.99 -12.15 -15.33
N GLY A 597 24.43 -12.77 -14.29
CA GLY A 597 23.53 -13.93 -14.39
C GLY A 597 22.02 -13.67 -14.56
N GLU A 598 21.60 -12.52 -15.09
CA GLU A 598 20.17 -12.22 -15.28
C GLU A 598 19.52 -13.00 -16.45
N VAL A 599 18.26 -13.39 -16.25
CA VAL A 599 17.44 -14.14 -17.22
C VAL A 599 16.10 -13.46 -17.40
N ARG A 600 15.71 -13.21 -18.65
CA ARG A 600 14.42 -12.63 -19.03
C ARG A 600 13.32 -13.68 -19.10
N VAL A 601 12.16 -13.39 -18.53
CA VAL A 601 10.93 -14.19 -18.63
C VAL A 601 9.79 -13.25 -19.05
N GLY A 602 9.39 -13.35 -20.33
CA GLY A 602 8.41 -12.43 -20.93
C GLY A 602 8.89 -10.98 -20.93
N THR A 603 8.23 -10.13 -20.13
CA THR A 603 8.62 -8.71 -19.90
C THR A 603 9.40 -8.50 -18.60
N SER A 604 9.60 -9.54 -17.79
CA SER A 604 10.23 -9.46 -16.47
C SER A 604 11.59 -10.16 -16.44
N TRP A 605 12.31 -10.02 -15.33
CA TRP A 605 13.68 -10.53 -15.15
C TRP A 605 13.83 -11.18 -13.77
N TYR A 606 14.77 -12.13 -13.66
CA TYR A 606 15.28 -12.66 -12.39
C TYR A 606 16.75 -13.02 -12.53
N ASN A 607 17.49 -13.13 -11.43
CA ASN A 607 18.90 -13.53 -11.44
C ASN A 607 19.09 -14.71 -10.47
N ALA A 608 19.41 -15.89 -11.01
CA ALA A 608 19.46 -17.11 -10.22
C ALA A 608 20.56 -17.09 -9.15
N LEU A 609 21.68 -16.42 -9.44
CA LEU A 609 22.83 -16.30 -8.54
C LEU A 609 22.53 -15.34 -7.38
N HIS A 610 21.77 -14.27 -7.63
CA HIS A 610 21.28 -13.40 -6.56
C HIS A 610 20.33 -14.16 -5.64
N ILE A 611 19.37 -14.89 -6.21
CA ILE A 611 18.36 -15.64 -5.43
C ILE A 611 19.01 -16.71 -4.55
N SER A 612 19.97 -17.49 -5.06
CA SER A 612 20.66 -18.49 -4.23
C SER A 612 21.45 -17.82 -3.11
N TRP A 613 22.26 -16.80 -3.42
CA TRP A 613 23.10 -16.12 -2.44
C TRP A 613 22.26 -15.43 -1.35
N VAL A 614 21.21 -14.70 -1.73
CA VAL A 614 20.29 -14.05 -0.78
C VAL A 614 19.58 -15.09 0.10
N MET A 615 19.08 -16.19 -0.48
CA MET A 615 18.37 -17.21 0.30
C MET A 615 19.29 -17.98 1.28
N GLU A 616 20.59 -18.12 0.99
CA GLU A 616 21.56 -18.60 1.97
C GLU A 616 21.72 -17.63 3.14
N ARG A 617 21.91 -16.32 2.88
CA ARG A 617 22.05 -15.29 3.94
C ARG A 617 20.79 -15.20 4.80
N VAL A 618 19.62 -15.28 4.17
CA VAL A 618 18.31 -15.45 4.83
C VAL A 618 18.32 -16.64 5.77
N MET A 619 18.83 -17.80 5.33
CA MET A 619 18.86 -19.01 6.16
C MET A 619 19.84 -18.90 7.33
N GLU A 620 21.01 -18.26 7.14
CA GLU A 620 21.91 -17.93 8.25
C GLU A 620 21.18 -17.08 9.31
N LEU A 621 20.59 -15.96 8.91
CA LEU A 621 19.90 -15.02 9.80
C LEU A 621 18.67 -15.63 10.50
N LEU A 622 17.87 -16.46 9.81
CA LEU A 622 16.69 -17.09 10.42
C LEU A 622 17.04 -18.20 11.42
N LEU A 623 18.20 -18.86 11.26
CA LEU A 623 18.69 -19.86 12.22
C LEU A 623 19.41 -19.22 13.41
N ASP A 624 20.02 -18.06 13.22
CA ASP A 624 20.76 -17.30 14.23
C ASP A 624 19.88 -16.90 15.45
N PRO A 625 20.24 -17.28 16.70
CA PRO A 625 19.52 -16.88 17.90
C PRO A 625 19.77 -15.41 18.32
N MET A 626 20.79 -14.75 17.78
CA MET A 626 21.16 -13.36 18.04
C MET A 626 20.55 -12.37 17.04
N PHE A 627 19.99 -12.85 15.92
CA PHE A 627 19.20 -12.00 15.03
C PHE A 627 17.86 -11.61 15.69
N ARG A 628 17.82 -10.41 16.24
CA ARG A 628 16.70 -9.85 17.03
C ARG A 628 16.16 -8.56 16.43
N GLN A 629 14.93 -8.23 16.77
CA GLN A 629 14.35 -6.91 16.48
C GLN A 629 15.03 -5.85 17.35
N VAL A 630 15.12 -4.61 16.86
CA VAL A 630 15.81 -3.53 17.60
C VAL A 630 15.02 -3.03 18.80
N ASP A 631 13.69 -3.12 18.73
CA ASP A 631 12.73 -2.64 19.73
C ASP A 631 12.19 -3.73 20.66
N LYS A 632 12.51 -5.01 20.40
CA LYS A 632 11.97 -6.16 21.15
C LYS A 632 12.94 -7.35 21.15
N ASN A 633 12.89 -8.16 22.21
CA ASN A 633 13.62 -9.44 22.27
C ASN A 633 12.97 -10.57 21.40
N GLU A 634 12.22 -10.22 20.36
CA GLU A 634 11.68 -11.14 19.36
C GLU A 634 12.74 -11.44 18.28
N ARG A 635 12.55 -12.53 17.51
CA ARG A 635 13.37 -12.81 16.31
C ARG A 635 13.26 -11.66 15.32
N GLY A 636 14.39 -11.29 14.71
CA GLY A 636 14.45 -10.27 13.67
C GLY A 636 13.56 -10.56 12.46
N THR A 637 13.27 -9.54 11.68
CA THR A 637 12.43 -9.60 10.49
C THR A 637 13.23 -9.35 9.22
N ILE A 638 12.91 -10.06 8.14
CA ILE A 638 13.58 -9.96 6.83
C ILE A 638 12.58 -9.55 5.75
N LEU A 639 12.97 -8.60 4.91
CA LEU A 639 12.20 -8.17 3.75
C LEU A 639 13.07 -8.23 2.49
N ILE A 640 12.64 -9.02 1.50
CA ILE A 640 13.26 -9.07 0.17
C ILE A 640 12.47 -8.18 -0.78
N ILE A 641 13.14 -7.21 -1.40
CA ILE A 641 12.57 -6.26 -2.35
C ILE A 641 13.21 -6.52 -3.72
N SER A 642 12.43 -6.56 -4.78
CA SER A 642 12.97 -6.55 -6.14
C SER A 642 12.11 -5.71 -7.10
N PRO A 643 12.68 -5.03 -8.10
CA PRO A 643 11.89 -4.30 -9.10
C PRO A 643 11.00 -5.23 -9.93
N TYR A 644 11.40 -6.48 -10.14
CA TYR A 644 10.83 -7.35 -11.18
C TYR A 644 9.90 -8.44 -10.61
N LYS A 645 8.68 -8.53 -11.19
CA LYS A 645 7.66 -9.52 -10.81
C LYS A 645 8.20 -10.96 -10.81
N GLU A 646 8.99 -11.36 -11.80
CA GLU A 646 9.52 -12.73 -11.87
C GLU A 646 10.46 -13.02 -10.71
N SER A 647 11.42 -12.13 -10.41
CA SER A 647 12.31 -12.27 -9.26
C SER A 647 11.54 -12.35 -7.93
N TYR A 648 10.57 -11.45 -7.71
CA TYR A 648 9.65 -11.53 -6.57
C TYR A 648 8.93 -12.88 -6.47
N MET A 649 8.44 -13.44 -7.59
CA MET A 649 7.82 -14.77 -7.61
C MET A 649 8.82 -15.90 -7.34
N LYS A 650 10.09 -15.78 -7.78
CA LYS A 650 11.15 -16.75 -7.41
C LYS A 650 11.42 -16.72 -5.91
N TYR A 651 11.63 -15.56 -5.29
CA TYR A 651 11.82 -15.45 -3.84
C TYR A 651 10.60 -15.96 -3.07
N LYS A 652 9.40 -15.59 -3.48
CA LYS A 652 8.14 -16.06 -2.88
C LYS A 652 7.92 -17.57 -3.03
N LYS A 653 8.54 -18.22 -4.02
CA LYS A 653 8.62 -19.67 -4.13
C LYS A 653 9.71 -20.22 -3.19
N ALA A 654 10.92 -19.70 -3.23
CA ALA A 654 12.04 -20.16 -2.40
C ALA A 654 11.71 -20.14 -0.88
N ILE A 655 11.01 -19.10 -0.41
CA ILE A 655 10.52 -18.99 0.98
C ILE A 655 9.51 -20.11 1.33
N LYS A 656 8.66 -20.52 0.38
CA LYS A 656 7.66 -21.59 0.57
C LYS A 656 8.26 -23.00 0.46
N ASP A 657 9.32 -23.13 -0.33
CA ASP A 657 10.01 -24.41 -0.55
C ASP A 657 10.99 -24.73 0.60
N LEU A 658 11.14 -23.84 1.60
CA LEU A 658 11.86 -24.10 2.85
C LEU A 658 11.28 -25.32 3.61
N PRO A 659 12.08 -26.10 4.35
CA PRO A 659 11.60 -27.26 5.10
C PRO A 659 10.42 -26.93 6.02
N ALA A 660 9.33 -27.71 5.95
CA ALA A 660 8.11 -27.46 6.73
C ALA A 660 8.35 -27.45 8.25
N THR A 661 9.30 -28.26 8.74
CA THR A 661 9.77 -28.26 10.13
C THR A 661 10.40 -26.92 10.55
N TRP A 662 11.04 -26.21 9.62
CA TRP A 662 11.59 -24.87 9.84
C TRP A 662 10.51 -23.80 9.69
N GLN A 663 9.60 -23.92 8.73
CA GLN A 663 8.47 -22.99 8.55
C GLN A 663 7.66 -22.83 9.86
N ALA A 664 7.33 -23.95 10.50
CA ALA A 664 6.66 -23.95 11.80
C ALA A 664 7.58 -23.48 12.95
N ARG A 665 8.79 -24.04 13.09
CA ARG A 665 9.70 -23.74 14.22
C ARG A 665 10.19 -22.28 14.27
N LEU A 666 10.32 -21.64 13.10
CA LEU A 666 10.86 -20.28 12.97
C LEU A 666 9.77 -19.24 12.68
N ASN A 667 8.49 -19.65 12.59
CA ASN A 667 7.35 -18.80 12.22
C ASN A 667 7.62 -18.00 10.93
N VAL A 668 8.03 -18.69 9.86
CA VAL A 668 8.56 -18.07 8.62
C VAL A 668 7.58 -17.07 8.00
N GLU A 669 6.27 -17.38 7.95
CA GLU A 669 5.23 -16.49 7.41
C GLU A 669 5.05 -15.18 8.22
N GLY A 670 5.58 -15.11 9.46
CA GLY A 670 5.61 -13.89 10.28
C GLY A 670 6.98 -13.18 10.36
N HIS A 671 8.06 -13.78 9.86
CA HIS A 671 9.42 -13.23 9.97
C HIS A 671 10.13 -12.95 8.63
N ILE A 672 9.63 -13.46 7.50
CA ILE A 672 10.16 -13.11 6.18
C ILE A 672 9.06 -12.88 5.14
N GLU A 673 9.17 -11.77 4.41
CA GLU A 673 8.35 -11.50 3.24
C GLU A 673 9.16 -11.06 2.01
N ALA A 674 8.55 -11.21 0.83
CA ALA A 674 9.07 -10.70 -0.43
C ALA A 674 8.04 -9.75 -1.07
N ARG A 675 8.49 -8.62 -1.61
CA ARG A 675 7.68 -7.54 -2.21
C ARG A 675 8.29 -7.00 -3.50
N THR A 676 7.48 -6.33 -4.31
CA THR A 676 8.00 -5.42 -5.35
C THR A 676 8.12 -4.00 -4.79
N ILE A 677 8.92 -3.14 -5.41
CA ILE A 677 9.10 -1.75 -4.96
C ILE A 677 7.74 -1.00 -4.90
N ASP A 678 6.84 -1.21 -5.88
CA ASP A 678 5.48 -0.65 -5.88
C ASP A 678 4.59 -1.15 -4.74
N THR A 679 4.88 -2.32 -4.16
CA THR A 679 4.04 -2.98 -3.15
C THR A 679 4.64 -2.99 -1.75
N VAL A 680 5.82 -2.39 -1.56
CA VAL A 680 6.53 -2.31 -0.26
C VAL A 680 6.21 -1.01 0.52
N GLN A 681 5.33 -0.14 0.00
CA GLN A 681 4.95 1.09 0.69
C GLN A 681 4.26 0.78 2.04
N GLY A 682 4.86 1.28 3.12
CA GLY A 682 4.43 1.00 4.49
C GLY A 682 5.09 -0.24 5.15
N GLY A 683 5.72 -1.11 4.36
CA GLY A 683 6.59 -2.17 4.89
C GLY A 683 7.90 -1.59 5.45
N GLU A 684 8.50 -2.32 6.39
CA GLU A 684 9.84 -2.12 6.96
C GLU A 684 10.29 -3.43 7.64
N ALA A 685 11.60 -3.67 7.75
CA ALA A 685 12.14 -4.87 8.39
C ALA A 685 13.52 -4.62 9.01
N ASP A 686 13.94 -5.47 9.94
CA ASP A 686 15.25 -5.37 10.59
C ASP A 686 16.39 -5.53 9.59
N PHE A 687 16.30 -6.54 8.73
CA PHE A 687 17.22 -6.78 7.62
C PHE A 687 16.48 -6.67 6.28
N VAL A 688 17.04 -5.91 5.33
CA VAL A 688 16.49 -5.81 3.96
C VAL A 688 17.48 -6.35 2.93
N PHE A 689 16.98 -7.15 1.99
CA PHE A 689 17.68 -7.50 0.77
C PHE A 689 17.01 -6.78 -0.41
N LEU A 690 17.74 -5.89 -1.08
CA LEU A 690 17.27 -5.18 -2.28
C LEU A 690 17.94 -5.79 -3.51
N ASP A 691 17.23 -6.67 -4.22
CA ASP A 691 17.73 -7.32 -5.44
C ASP A 691 17.32 -6.54 -6.69
N MET A 692 18.25 -5.75 -7.23
CA MET A 692 18.05 -4.97 -8.46
C MET A 692 18.03 -5.86 -9.72
N VAL A 693 18.41 -7.15 -9.62
CA VAL A 693 18.42 -8.20 -10.65
C VAL A 693 19.36 -7.98 -11.83
N ARG A 694 19.30 -6.81 -12.47
CA ARG A 694 20.02 -6.46 -13.69
C ARG A 694 21.46 -6.03 -13.41
N SER A 695 22.34 -6.32 -14.37
CA SER A 695 23.73 -5.84 -14.40
C SER A 695 23.87 -4.39 -14.87
N GLU A 696 22.79 -3.81 -15.39
CA GLU A 696 22.68 -2.47 -15.98
C GLU A 696 21.39 -1.82 -15.53
N SER A 697 21.40 -0.50 -15.33
CA SER A 697 20.21 0.21 -14.92
C SER A 697 19.22 0.46 -16.07
N THR A 698 18.02 0.91 -15.70
CA THR A 698 16.91 1.23 -16.59
C THR A 698 16.13 2.40 -16.01
N ASP A 699 15.39 3.15 -16.84
CA ASP A 699 14.52 4.25 -16.38
C ASP A 699 13.57 3.86 -15.23
N PHE A 700 13.19 2.58 -15.16
CA PHE A 700 12.34 1.99 -14.11
C PHE A 700 13.07 1.73 -12.78
N THR A 701 14.39 1.49 -12.81
CA THR A 701 15.21 1.22 -11.62
C THR A 701 15.94 2.45 -11.10
N ASP A 702 16.25 3.41 -11.97
CA ASP A 702 16.91 4.69 -11.62
C ASP A 702 15.92 5.81 -11.26
N ASP A 703 14.62 5.52 -11.32
CA ASP A 703 13.57 6.39 -10.82
C ASP A 703 13.81 6.76 -9.34
N PRO A 704 13.97 8.06 -9.02
CA PRO A 704 14.41 8.49 -7.69
C PRO A 704 13.38 8.19 -6.61
N ASN A 705 12.08 8.21 -6.93
CA ASN A 705 11.01 7.91 -6.00
C ASN A 705 11.03 6.42 -5.59
N ARG A 706 11.10 5.53 -6.58
CA ARG A 706 11.26 4.07 -6.37
C ARG A 706 12.52 3.75 -5.56
N LEU A 707 13.64 4.40 -5.89
CA LEU A 707 14.92 4.16 -5.25
C LEU A 707 14.92 4.63 -3.77
N ASN A 708 14.37 5.82 -3.50
CA ASN A 708 14.16 6.35 -2.15
C ASN A 708 13.22 5.46 -1.32
N VAL A 709 12.15 4.92 -1.91
CA VAL A 709 11.32 3.90 -1.22
C VAL A 709 12.17 2.69 -0.85
N ALA A 710 12.91 2.11 -1.80
CA ALA A 710 13.64 0.87 -1.60
C ALA A 710 14.68 0.96 -0.47
N ILE A 711 15.63 1.90 -0.53
CA ILE A 711 16.76 2.00 0.42
C ILE A 711 16.40 2.51 1.83
N THR A 712 15.10 2.70 2.10
CA THR A 712 14.60 3.26 3.36
C THR A 712 13.64 2.31 4.08
N ARG A 713 13.61 1.03 3.68
CA ARG A 713 12.85 -0.02 4.35
C ARG A 713 13.61 -0.68 5.51
N ALA A 714 14.94 -0.64 5.50
CA ALA A 714 15.79 -1.22 6.53
C ALA A 714 15.69 -0.48 7.86
N ARG A 715 15.63 -1.23 8.97
CA ARG A 715 15.74 -0.70 10.33
C ARG A 715 17.17 -0.83 10.86
N GLN A 716 17.78 -2.01 10.71
CA GLN A 716 19.07 -2.34 11.32
C GLN A 716 20.19 -2.64 10.30
N ALA A 717 19.90 -3.36 9.21
CA ALA A 717 20.89 -3.69 8.18
C ALA A 717 20.27 -3.86 6.78
N GLU A 718 21.10 -3.70 5.75
CA GLU A 718 20.71 -3.77 4.34
C GLU A 718 21.78 -4.44 3.47
N VAL A 719 21.38 -5.25 2.49
CA VAL A 719 22.25 -5.72 1.41
C VAL A 719 21.58 -5.44 0.07
N ILE A 720 22.31 -4.81 -0.84
CA ILE A 720 21.83 -4.42 -2.16
C ILE A 720 22.55 -5.27 -3.20
N MET A 721 21.81 -6.12 -3.91
CA MET A 721 22.34 -6.87 -5.05
C MET A 721 22.31 -5.94 -6.27
N MET A 722 23.44 -5.32 -6.60
CA MET A 722 23.57 -4.40 -7.73
C MET A 722 24.98 -4.36 -8.29
N HIS A 723 25.10 -4.19 -9.60
CA HIS A 723 26.39 -4.08 -10.29
C HIS A 723 26.97 -2.64 -10.24
N PRO A 724 28.29 -2.47 -10.46
CA PRO A 724 28.93 -1.16 -10.54
C PRO A 724 28.30 -0.24 -11.60
N GLY A 725 28.25 1.07 -11.30
CA GLY A 725 27.81 2.11 -12.24
C GLY A 725 26.57 2.92 -11.81
N THR A 726 25.92 2.59 -10.70
CA THR A 726 24.74 3.33 -10.19
C THR A 726 25.11 4.37 -9.12
N GLY A 727 24.25 5.37 -8.88
CA GLY A 727 24.52 6.43 -7.88
C GLY A 727 24.64 5.93 -6.43
N ILE A 728 24.03 4.79 -6.08
CA ILE A 728 24.19 4.14 -4.78
C ILE A 728 25.60 3.56 -4.62
N PHE A 729 26.22 3.13 -5.72
CA PHE A 729 27.52 2.47 -5.71
C PHE A 729 28.59 3.35 -5.05
N GLY A 730 28.71 4.62 -5.46
CA GLY A 730 29.73 5.54 -4.96
C GLY A 730 29.68 5.78 -3.44
N HIS A 731 28.51 5.73 -2.80
CA HIS A 731 28.40 5.87 -1.34
C HIS A 731 29.03 4.67 -0.62
N CYS A 732 28.65 3.45 -1.00
CA CYS A 732 29.21 2.24 -0.38
C CYS A 732 30.67 2.01 -0.77
N ASP A 733 31.06 2.32 -2.02
CA ASP A 733 32.43 2.23 -2.53
C ASP A 733 33.37 3.17 -1.77
N SER A 734 32.92 4.40 -1.44
CA SER A 734 33.69 5.34 -0.59
C SER A 734 33.94 4.84 0.85
N MET A 735 33.18 3.84 1.31
CA MET A 735 33.39 3.13 2.59
C MET A 735 34.05 1.75 2.41
N GLY A 736 34.40 1.37 1.17
CA GLY A 736 34.91 0.04 0.81
C GLY A 736 33.89 -1.10 1.01
N GLN A 737 32.59 -0.80 1.04
CA GLN A 737 31.49 -1.72 1.38
C GLN A 737 30.85 -2.36 0.14
N VAL A 738 31.69 -2.80 -0.80
CA VAL A 738 31.33 -3.44 -2.08
C VAL A 738 32.05 -4.79 -2.18
N VAL A 739 31.35 -5.86 -2.57
CA VAL A 739 31.87 -7.23 -2.61
C VAL A 739 31.48 -7.96 -3.91
N ASP A 740 32.44 -8.63 -4.56
CA ASP A 740 32.16 -9.56 -5.66
C ASP A 740 31.98 -10.99 -5.13
N ILE A 741 30.73 -11.42 -5.05
CA ILE A 741 30.32 -12.75 -4.56
C ILE A 741 30.72 -13.88 -5.53
N SER A 742 31.31 -13.56 -6.69
CA SER A 742 31.89 -14.54 -7.61
C SER A 742 33.35 -14.88 -7.30
N VAL A 743 34.02 -14.10 -6.44
CA VAL A 743 35.43 -14.27 -6.03
C VAL A 743 35.52 -14.62 -4.54
N ASP A 744 34.88 -13.85 -3.66
CA ASP A 744 34.88 -14.06 -2.20
C ASP A 744 33.85 -15.14 -1.78
N GLY A 745 34.00 -16.35 -2.33
CA GLY A 745 32.97 -17.39 -2.34
C GLY A 745 32.56 -17.99 -0.98
N HIS A 746 33.24 -17.68 0.12
CA HIS A 746 32.91 -18.15 1.47
C HIS A 746 32.98 -16.99 2.48
N PRO A 747 31.90 -16.70 3.23
CA PRO A 747 31.93 -15.68 4.27
C PRO A 747 32.84 -16.11 5.41
N LYS A 748 33.65 -15.16 5.92
CA LYS A 748 34.57 -15.40 7.03
C LYS A 748 33.79 -15.73 8.30
N GLU A 749 34.45 -16.37 9.28
CA GLU A 749 33.88 -16.49 10.62
C GLU A 749 33.61 -15.09 11.19
N MET A 750 32.54 -14.95 11.98
CA MET A 750 32.27 -13.67 12.64
C MET A 750 33.36 -13.40 13.68
N ALA A 751 34.03 -12.25 13.57
CA ALA A 751 34.98 -11.83 14.58
C ALA A 751 34.32 -11.84 15.96
N GLN A 752 35.00 -12.48 16.93
CA GLN A 752 34.55 -12.48 18.32
C GLN A 752 34.48 -11.04 18.83
N GLU A 753 33.50 -10.76 19.69
CA GLU A 753 33.36 -9.44 20.30
C GLU A 753 34.61 -9.14 21.13
N PRO A 754 35.30 -8.00 20.92
CA PRO A 754 36.49 -7.69 21.67
C PRO A 754 36.12 -7.61 23.16
N ASN A 755 36.79 -8.42 23.99
CA ASN A 755 36.55 -8.49 25.42
C ASN A 755 36.54 -7.06 26.01
N GLN A 756 35.56 -6.72 26.84
CA GLN A 756 35.23 -5.30 27.12
C GLN A 756 36.43 -4.52 27.70
N GLU A 757 37.28 -5.20 28.49
CA GLU A 757 38.55 -4.67 29.00
C GLU A 757 39.52 -4.26 27.88
N ARG A 758 39.65 -5.04 26.80
CA ARG A 758 40.50 -4.70 25.64
C ARG A 758 39.97 -3.51 24.85
N ALA A 759 38.65 -3.43 24.67
CA ALA A 759 38.02 -2.29 24.01
C ALA A 759 38.21 -0.99 24.82
N TYR A 760 38.13 -1.10 26.15
CA TYR A 760 38.47 0.01 27.07
C TYR A 760 39.96 0.39 26.99
N ASP A 761 40.87 -0.59 27.05
CA ASP A 761 42.33 -0.36 26.89
C ASP A 761 42.70 0.29 25.56
N GLU A 762 42.08 -0.13 24.45
CA GLU A 762 42.30 0.45 23.13
C GLU A 762 41.75 1.88 23.06
N HIS A 763 40.56 2.16 23.62
CA HIS A 763 40.03 3.51 23.73
C HIS A 763 40.93 4.40 24.61
N VAL A 764 41.44 3.90 25.74
CA VAL A 764 42.35 4.64 26.63
C VAL A 764 43.71 4.90 25.96
N LYS A 765 44.23 3.96 25.16
CA LYS A 765 45.44 4.17 24.35
C LYS A 765 45.21 5.22 23.26
N HIS A 766 44.09 5.16 22.53
CA HIS A 766 43.77 6.12 21.49
C HIS A 766 43.55 7.53 22.06
N GLN A 767 42.84 7.64 23.20
CA GLN A 767 42.67 8.91 23.91
C GLN A 767 44.03 9.50 24.32
N LYS A 768 44.92 8.69 24.90
CA LYS A 768 46.28 9.12 25.26
C LYS A 768 47.12 9.56 24.06
N GLN A 769 46.98 8.93 22.89
CA GLN A 769 47.64 9.40 21.66
C GLN A 769 47.08 10.74 21.17
N LEU A 770 45.76 10.93 21.20
CA LEU A 770 45.12 12.20 20.84
C LEU A 770 45.51 13.34 21.80
N ASP A 771 45.59 13.06 23.10
CA ASP A 771 46.01 14.04 24.10
C ASP A 771 47.51 14.34 24.04
N GLN A 772 48.36 13.37 23.67
CA GLN A 772 49.77 13.61 23.33
C GLN A 772 49.91 14.51 22.09
N GLN A 773 49.09 14.30 21.06
CA GLN A 773 49.06 15.17 19.87
C GLN A 773 48.57 16.58 20.20
N ARG A 774 47.53 16.72 21.05
CA ARG A 774 47.04 18.02 21.54
C ARG A 774 48.12 18.79 22.29
N VAL A 775 48.83 18.14 23.22
CA VAL A 775 49.96 18.73 23.95
C VAL A 775 51.10 19.14 23.00
N ALA A 776 51.41 18.34 21.99
CA ALA A 776 52.39 18.70 20.95
C ALA A 776 51.95 19.91 20.09
N HIS A 777 50.66 20.22 20.03
CA HIS A 777 50.09 21.41 19.40
C HIS A 777 49.75 22.54 20.41
N GLY A 778 50.19 22.45 21.67
CA GLY A 778 50.00 23.48 22.68
C GLY A 778 48.59 23.55 23.30
N ILE A 779 47.73 22.56 23.01
CA ILE A 779 46.35 22.48 23.51
C ILE A 779 46.34 21.64 24.80
N GLN A 780 45.71 22.14 25.86
CA GLN A 780 45.61 21.40 27.13
C GLN A 780 44.76 20.12 26.99
N PRO A 781 45.12 19.03 27.69
CA PRO A 781 44.35 17.79 27.69
C PRO A 781 43.04 17.94 28.49
N VAL A 782 42.01 17.20 28.10
CA VAL A 782 40.70 17.24 28.76
C VAL A 782 40.72 16.32 29.99
N ALA A 783 40.50 16.87 31.17
CA ALA A 783 40.36 16.09 32.40
C ALA A 783 39.07 15.23 32.36
N ASN A 784 39.20 13.92 32.57
CA ASN A 784 38.08 12.99 32.46
C ASN A 784 37.51 12.64 33.85
N GLU A 785 36.73 13.56 34.42
CA GLU A 785 36.05 13.36 35.70
C GLU A 785 34.87 12.37 35.58
N ASN A 786 35.17 11.07 35.52
CA ASN A 786 34.27 9.97 35.89
C ASN A 786 35.05 8.66 36.02
N ALA A 787 35.60 8.42 37.21
CA ALA A 787 36.34 7.21 37.58
C ALA A 787 36.02 6.79 39.03
N GLY A 788 34.72 6.70 39.35
CA GLY A 788 34.17 6.34 40.65
C GLY A 788 32.66 6.08 40.49
N GLY A 789 32.06 5.28 41.37
CA GLY A 789 30.72 4.70 41.15
C GLY A 789 29.61 5.14 42.09
N GLU A 790 28.41 4.68 41.74
CA GLU A 790 27.11 4.75 42.44
C GLU A 790 26.36 6.10 42.49
N PRO A 791 25.00 6.08 42.58
CA PRO A 791 24.16 7.22 42.20
C PRO A 791 23.41 7.89 43.37
N VAL A 792 23.30 9.21 43.34
CA VAL A 792 22.44 10.01 44.25
C VAL A 792 21.63 11.03 43.43
N ALA A 793 20.46 11.43 43.94
CA ALA A 793 19.43 12.09 43.13
C ALA A 793 19.15 13.56 43.51
N ALA A 794 18.82 14.32 42.45
CA ALA A 794 17.88 15.46 42.44
C ALA A 794 18.30 16.82 43.07
N VAL A 795 17.43 17.80 42.80
CA VAL A 795 17.34 19.18 43.34
C VAL A 795 18.05 20.28 42.52
N THR A 796 17.45 21.47 42.63
CA THR A 796 17.58 22.77 41.94
C THR A 796 18.95 23.47 42.15
N ASP A 797 19.33 24.58 41.49
CA ASP A 797 18.51 25.78 41.24
C ASP A 797 18.99 26.75 40.13
N TYR A 798 18.29 27.88 39.96
CA TYR A 798 18.47 28.91 38.92
C TYR A 798 19.83 29.66 38.94
N GLY A 799 20.25 30.15 37.77
CA GLY A 799 21.23 31.23 37.61
C GLY A 799 21.30 31.74 36.17
N ALA A 800 21.13 33.04 35.93
CA ALA A 800 21.14 33.63 34.59
C ALA A 800 21.88 34.98 34.56
N SER A 801 22.68 35.21 33.52
CA SER A 801 23.26 36.52 33.18
C SER A 801 23.65 36.62 31.71
N ALA A 802 23.77 37.87 31.26
CA ALA A 802 24.27 38.41 29.98
C ALA A 802 25.21 37.50 29.15
N MET A 803 25.07 37.40 27.82
CA MET A 803 25.24 38.47 26.81
C MET A 803 26.65 39.09 26.82
N ASP A 804 27.45 38.69 25.84
CA ASP A 804 28.37 39.57 25.10
C ASP A 804 28.28 39.18 23.61
N GLU A 805 28.53 40.13 22.72
CA GLU A 805 28.55 39.94 21.27
C GLU A 805 30.01 39.72 20.83
N ASP A 806 30.30 38.66 20.06
CA ASP A 806 31.56 38.59 19.30
C ASP A 806 31.44 37.71 18.05
N GLU A 807 32.41 37.84 17.13
CA GLU A 807 32.27 37.53 15.71
C GLU A 807 32.18 36.04 15.37
N GLY A 808 31.28 35.71 14.42
CA GLY A 808 31.16 34.37 13.86
C GLY A 808 32.36 33.99 12.98
N PRO A 809 32.91 32.77 13.08
CA PRO A 809 34.14 32.40 12.38
C PRO A 809 33.95 32.43 10.85
N GLN A 810 34.73 33.26 10.18
CA GLN A 810 34.69 33.40 8.72
C GLN A 810 35.05 32.09 8.03
N SER A 811 34.24 31.68 7.05
CA SER A 811 34.48 30.46 6.28
C SER A 811 35.65 30.62 5.31
N ILE A 812 36.75 29.93 5.60
CA ILE A 812 37.93 29.77 4.73
C ILE A 812 37.66 29.00 3.41
N TYR A 813 36.40 28.68 3.13
CA TYR A 813 35.96 28.03 1.89
C TYR A 813 35.21 28.96 0.92
N THR A 814 34.89 30.20 1.34
CA THR A 814 34.04 31.13 0.57
C THR A 814 34.64 31.49 -0.80
N GLU A 815 35.95 31.67 -0.91
CA GLU A 815 36.61 32.07 -2.17
C GLU A 815 36.75 30.94 -3.20
N LYS A 816 36.52 29.67 -2.83
CA LYS A 816 36.74 28.52 -3.74
C LYS A 816 35.50 28.02 -4.50
N PHE A 817 34.33 28.64 -4.28
CA PHE A 817 33.08 28.24 -4.96
C PHE A 817 32.40 29.37 -5.77
N ALA A 818 33.06 30.52 -5.95
CA ALA A 818 32.53 31.62 -6.75
C ALA A 818 32.62 31.40 -8.29
N ASN A 819 33.55 30.55 -8.76
CA ASN A 819 33.93 30.43 -10.18
C ASN A 819 33.70 29.03 -10.77
N LEU A 820 32.52 28.42 -10.53
CA LEU A 820 32.07 27.24 -11.25
C LEU A 820 30.72 27.50 -11.92
N GLY A 821 30.76 27.81 -13.22
CA GLY A 821 29.60 27.99 -14.08
C GLY A 821 28.83 26.67 -14.27
N LEU A 822 27.95 26.36 -13.31
CA LEU A 822 27.14 25.13 -13.35
C LEU A 822 26.21 25.10 -14.57
N ALA A 823 25.83 26.28 -15.10
CA ALA A 823 25.12 26.41 -16.37
C ALA A 823 25.98 25.93 -17.56
N ASP A 824 27.24 26.37 -17.64
CA ASP A 824 28.14 26.04 -18.75
C ASP A 824 28.54 24.56 -18.75
N PHE A 825 28.75 23.95 -17.56
CA PHE A 825 28.99 22.52 -17.42
C PHE A 825 27.77 21.67 -17.80
N MET A 826 26.55 22.12 -17.45
CA MET A 826 25.32 21.47 -17.91
C MET A 826 25.11 21.65 -19.41
N GLN A 827 25.52 22.79 -19.98
CA GLN A 827 25.44 23.05 -21.41
C GLN A 827 26.46 22.20 -22.19
N SER A 828 27.70 22.04 -21.72
CA SER A 828 28.68 21.17 -22.37
C SER A 828 28.21 19.71 -22.42
N ILE A 829 27.62 19.19 -21.34
CA ILE A 829 27.02 17.83 -21.33
C ILE A 829 25.83 17.72 -22.31
N LEU A 830 25.06 18.78 -22.52
CA LEU A 830 23.96 18.79 -23.47
C LEU A 830 24.44 18.86 -24.93
N ASP A 831 25.52 19.59 -25.21
CA ASP A 831 26.11 19.71 -26.54
C ASP A 831 26.96 18.48 -26.91
N GLU A 832 27.63 17.85 -25.95
CA GLU A 832 28.30 16.55 -26.10
C GLU A 832 27.28 15.46 -26.45
N LYS A 833 26.18 15.37 -25.68
CA LYS A 833 25.02 14.51 -25.99
C LYS A 833 24.22 14.95 -27.21
N LYS A 834 24.60 16.03 -27.90
CA LYS A 834 24.06 16.41 -29.20
C LYS A 834 24.99 15.96 -30.31
N ALA A 835 26.31 16.16 -30.17
CA ALA A 835 27.33 15.63 -31.07
C ALA A 835 27.24 14.10 -31.23
N GLU A 836 26.98 13.36 -30.14
CA GLU A 836 26.71 11.91 -30.19
C GLU A 836 25.52 11.56 -31.11
N ARG A 837 24.39 12.27 -30.97
CA ARG A 837 23.17 12.02 -31.77
C ARG A 837 23.28 12.50 -33.21
N ASP A 838 24.05 13.55 -33.47
CA ASP A 838 24.34 14.04 -34.82
C ASP A 838 25.35 13.10 -35.54
N ALA A 839 26.19 12.37 -34.79
CA ALA A 839 27.07 11.32 -35.33
C ALA A 839 26.32 10.02 -35.68
N GLU A 840 25.29 9.64 -34.91
CA GLU A 840 24.45 8.45 -35.19
C GLU A 840 23.55 8.60 -36.44
N GLN A 841 23.47 9.79 -37.06
CA GLN A 841 22.57 10.07 -38.20
C GLN A 841 23.27 10.26 -39.56
N GLN A 842 24.53 9.84 -39.70
CA GLN A 842 25.18 9.76 -41.03
C GLN A 842 25.07 8.36 -41.64
N PRO A 843 24.47 8.20 -42.85
CA PRO A 843 24.32 6.88 -43.47
C PRO A 843 25.63 6.39 -44.09
N GLN A 844 26.15 5.26 -43.61
CA GLN A 844 27.25 4.56 -44.27
C GLN A 844 26.77 3.89 -45.56
N SER A 845 27.24 4.39 -46.71
CA SER A 845 27.08 3.72 -48.00
C SER A 845 28.41 3.67 -48.75
N GLN A 846 29.06 2.49 -48.80
CA GLN A 846 29.71 1.96 -50.01
C GLN A 846 30.39 0.60 -49.80
N ALA A 847 29.74 -0.43 -50.33
CA ALA A 847 30.34 -1.53 -51.10
C ALA A 847 29.25 -1.94 -52.12
N GLU A 848 29.52 -2.30 -53.37
CA GLU A 848 30.77 -2.65 -54.04
C GLU A 848 30.83 -1.98 -55.44
N SER A 849 32.03 -1.86 -56.03
CA SER A 849 32.30 -2.33 -57.41
C SER A 849 33.69 -1.87 -57.90
N SER A 850 34.43 -2.78 -58.53
CA SER A 850 35.73 -2.51 -59.14
C SER A 850 35.71 -2.89 -60.63
N ALA A 851 35.41 -1.94 -61.51
CA ALA A 851 35.57 -2.13 -62.95
C ALA A 851 35.81 -0.80 -63.70
N ALA A 852 36.91 -0.76 -64.46
CA ALA A 852 37.20 0.08 -65.63
C ALA A 852 36.47 1.42 -65.86
N GLY A 853 37.23 2.52 -65.79
CA GLY A 853 37.71 3.12 -67.06
C GLY A 853 37.16 4.49 -67.51
N ALA A 854 38.12 5.40 -67.75
CA ALA A 854 38.13 6.45 -68.78
C ALA A 854 37.20 7.70 -68.71
N ALA A 855 37.88 8.84 -68.48
CA ALA A 855 37.86 10.06 -69.32
C ALA A 855 36.67 11.07 -69.32
N GLN A 856 37.05 12.34 -69.07
CA GLN A 856 36.60 13.60 -69.74
C GLN A 856 35.07 13.84 -69.91
N GLY A 857 34.43 14.89 -69.41
CA GLY A 857 34.85 16.28 -69.21
C GLY A 857 33.79 17.26 -69.77
N GLN A 858 33.61 18.42 -69.14
CA GLN A 858 32.82 19.60 -69.61
C GLN A 858 31.29 19.44 -69.77
N ALA A 859 30.47 20.51 -69.89
CA ALA A 859 30.45 21.83 -69.20
C ALA A 859 29.14 22.60 -69.54
N ARG A 860 28.68 23.49 -68.63
CA ARG A 860 27.56 24.48 -68.80
C ARG A 860 26.15 23.85 -68.94
N GLY A 861 25.06 24.52 -68.55
CA GLY A 861 24.90 25.76 -67.79
C GLY A 861 23.44 26.26 -67.78
N GLY A 862 23.15 27.37 -67.10
CA GLY A 862 22.07 28.30 -67.49
C GLY A 862 20.99 28.60 -66.42
N PRO A 863 20.37 29.82 -66.40
CA PRO A 863 20.03 30.47 -65.12
C PRO A 863 18.59 31.04 -64.95
N SER A 864 18.24 31.42 -63.69
CA SER A 864 17.37 32.55 -63.21
C SER A 864 16.03 32.94 -63.91
N GLN A 865 14.93 33.42 -63.29
CA GLN A 865 14.51 33.75 -61.90
C GLN A 865 12.94 33.60 -61.77
N ILE A 866 11.98 34.41 -61.24
CA ILE A 866 11.86 35.76 -60.60
C ILE A 866 10.46 35.96 -59.88
N LYS A 867 10.38 36.64 -58.71
CA LYS A 867 9.18 37.37 -58.09
C LYS A 867 7.83 36.60 -57.77
N TYR A 868 6.81 37.08 -57.01
CA TYR A 868 6.64 37.94 -55.77
C TYR A 868 5.12 38.10 -55.34
N MET A 869 4.77 38.25 -54.04
CA MET A 869 3.45 38.73 -53.46
C MET A 869 2.14 37.87 -53.70
N ALA A 870 0.96 38.04 -53.04
CA ALA A 870 0.40 39.02 -52.05
C ALA A 870 -0.70 38.44 -51.09
N ARG A 871 -1.34 39.32 -50.26
CA ARG A 871 -2.30 39.06 -49.12
C ARG A 871 -3.81 39.16 -49.48
N LEU A 872 -4.73 38.86 -48.52
CA LEU A 872 -5.84 39.75 -48.09
C LEU A 872 -6.47 39.37 -46.71
N GLN A 873 -7.48 40.13 -46.23
CA GLN A 873 -8.02 40.16 -44.83
C GLN A 873 -9.56 40.39 -44.75
N ASP A 874 -10.09 40.61 -43.52
CA ASP A 874 -11.46 41.07 -43.13
C ASP A 874 -12.58 39.97 -43.10
N GLY A 875 -13.69 40.04 -42.34
CA GLY A 875 -14.11 40.93 -41.22
C GLY A 875 -15.66 41.04 -41.05
N ILE A 876 -16.18 41.15 -39.81
CA ILE A 876 -17.55 41.63 -39.41
C ILE A 876 -18.79 40.75 -39.75
N ASP A 877 -19.91 40.72 -39.00
CA ASP A 877 -20.18 40.66 -37.52
C ASP A 877 -21.69 40.35 -37.19
N VAL A 878 -22.05 40.13 -35.91
CA VAL A 878 -23.38 40.15 -35.23
C VAL A 878 -24.59 39.31 -35.74
N GLY A 879 -25.26 38.56 -34.84
CA GLY A 879 -26.75 38.44 -34.87
C GLY A 879 -27.47 37.16 -34.37
N ASN A 880 -28.19 37.29 -33.23
CA ASN A 880 -29.46 36.63 -32.83
C ASN A 880 -29.68 35.09 -32.77
N ASP A 881 -30.10 34.63 -31.58
CA ASP A 881 -31.03 33.50 -31.29
C ASP A 881 -32.43 33.70 -31.96
N PRO A 882 -33.35 32.69 -32.14
CA PRO A 882 -33.74 31.75 -31.06
C PRO A 882 -34.28 30.31 -31.43
N VAL A 883 -34.20 29.41 -30.44
CA VAL A 883 -35.25 28.44 -30.00
C VAL A 883 -35.63 27.16 -30.81
N GLN A 884 -35.73 26.05 -30.05
CA GLN A 884 -36.48 24.77 -30.23
C GLN A 884 -36.05 23.63 -31.20
N THR A 885 -35.67 22.51 -30.57
CA THR A 885 -36.09 21.09 -30.79
C THR A 885 -36.50 20.59 -32.19
N TYR A 886 -35.93 19.45 -32.63
CA TYR A 886 -36.59 18.12 -32.51
C TYR A 886 -35.63 16.93 -32.82
N LYS A 887 -36.18 15.70 -32.90
CA LYS A 887 -35.47 14.39 -32.96
C LYS A 887 -35.14 13.89 -34.38
N HIS A 888 -34.21 12.94 -34.46
CA HIS A 888 -34.06 11.81 -35.42
C HIS A 888 -34.68 11.90 -36.84
N VAL A 889 -33.90 11.48 -37.86
CA VAL A 889 -34.16 10.23 -38.64
C VAL A 889 -32.97 9.89 -39.58
N SER A 890 -32.79 8.60 -39.87
CA SER A 890 -31.72 8.00 -40.70
C SER A 890 -32.02 7.98 -42.21
N CYS A 891 -30.99 7.85 -43.06
CA CYS A 891 -30.98 7.12 -44.36
C CYS A 891 -29.59 7.28 -45.09
N ARG A 892 -29.20 6.51 -46.13
CA ARG A 892 -29.92 5.68 -47.12
C ARG A 892 -29.31 4.24 -47.28
N ILE A 893 -30.11 3.17 -47.46
CA ILE A 893 -30.61 2.50 -48.71
C ILE A 893 -29.46 2.00 -49.64
N LEU A 894 -29.30 0.72 -50.02
CA LEU A 894 -30.09 -0.19 -50.91
C LEU A 894 -29.86 -1.69 -50.55
N ARG A 895 -30.90 -2.56 -50.44
CA ARG A 895 -31.44 -3.55 -51.45
C ARG A 895 -30.48 -4.70 -51.87
N SER A 896 -30.90 -5.96 -52.11
CA SER A 896 -32.24 -6.61 -52.05
C SER A 896 -32.19 -8.15 -52.22
N GLY A 897 -33.18 -8.87 -51.66
CA GLY A 897 -33.71 -10.17 -52.15
C GLY A 897 -32.84 -11.43 -52.00
N ASP A 898 -33.38 -12.65 -51.96
CA ASP A 898 -34.78 -13.09 -51.76
C ASP A 898 -34.78 -14.56 -51.22
N ASN A 899 -35.96 -15.19 -51.06
CA ASN A 899 -36.11 -16.59 -50.59
C ASN A 899 -35.37 -17.61 -51.52
N ASP A 900 -35.03 -18.84 -51.11
CA ASP A 900 -36.00 -19.92 -50.88
C ASP A 900 -35.43 -21.18 -50.15
N SER A 901 -36.25 -22.22 -50.10
CA SER A 901 -36.09 -23.54 -49.46
C SER A 901 -35.21 -24.54 -50.23
N GLY A 902 -34.78 -25.62 -49.55
CA GLY A 902 -34.09 -26.75 -50.20
C GLY A 902 -33.77 -27.92 -49.24
N GLN A 903 -33.91 -29.16 -49.71
CA GLN A 903 -33.63 -30.39 -48.94
C GLN A 903 -32.37 -31.13 -49.40
N ALA A 904 -31.90 -32.00 -48.50
CA ALA A 904 -31.08 -33.21 -48.68
C ALA A 904 -30.55 -33.60 -50.09
N GLY A 905 -29.26 -33.95 -50.14
CA GLY A 905 -28.65 -34.70 -51.24
C GLY A 905 -27.22 -35.14 -50.92
N ALA A 906 -27.01 -36.44 -50.72
CA ALA A 906 -25.69 -37.04 -50.59
C ALA A 906 -25.35 -37.83 -51.85
N ILE A 907 -24.06 -37.92 -52.21
CA ILE A 907 -23.46 -39.00 -53.02
C ILE A 907 -21.92 -38.94 -52.90
N ALA A 908 -21.25 -40.07 -53.07
CA ALA A 908 -19.79 -40.22 -53.00
C ALA A 908 -19.13 -39.87 -54.37
N SER A 909 -17.81 -39.96 -54.62
CA SER A 909 -17.01 -41.19 -54.45
C SER A 909 -15.51 -41.04 -54.77
N MET A 910 -14.77 -42.11 -54.44
CA MET A 910 -13.55 -42.65 -55.10
C MET A 910 -12.19 -41.91 -55.09
N CYS A 911 -11.24 -42.59 -54.42
CA CYS A 911 -9.91 -43.05 -54.93
C CYS A 911 -8.76 -42.07 -55.23
N GLY A 912 -7.53 -42.52 -54.88
CA GLY A 912 -6.29 -42.03 -55.51
C GLY A 912 -5.05 -41.96 -54.61
N ALA A 913 -4.30 -43.06 -54.46
CA ALA A 913 -2.87 -43.02 -54.11
C ALA A 913 -2.06 -43.40 -55.37
N PRO A 914 -0.85 -42.85 -55.57
CA PRO A 914 0.40 -43.40 -54.97
C PRO A 914 1.36 -42.27 -54.50
N GLY A 915 2.59 -42.48 -54.01
CA GLY A 915 3.30 -43.71 -53.65
C GLY A 915 4.80 -43.48 -53.34
N VAL A 916 5.17 -43.70 -52.07
CA VAL A 916 6.31 -44.53 -51.60
C VAL A 916 7.73 -44.33 -52.17
N LYS A 917 8.67 -44.06 -51.25
CA LYS A 917 9.92 -44.85 -51.08
C LYS A 917 10.45 -44.76 -49.64
N SER A 918 11.16 -45.79 -49.17
CA SER A 918 11.36 -46.03 -47.72
C SER A 918 12.46 -47.06 -47.40
N LEU A 919 13.32 -46.77 -46.41
CA LEU A 919 14.27 -47.67 -45.73
C LEU A 919 14.29 -47.24 -44.23
N SER A 920 13.80 -48.00 -43.24
CA SER A 920 14.33 -49.25 -42.59
C SER A 920 15.53 -48.98 -41.65
N MET A 921 15.77 -49.66 -40.50
CA MET A 921 15.14 -50.75 -39.69
C MET A 921 15.74 -50.67 -38.24
N GLY A 922 15.34 -51.34 -37.14
CA GLY A 922 14.21 -52.23 -36.75
C GLY A 922 13.43 -51.63 -35.53
N GLN A 923 12.76 -52.31 -34.59
CA GLN A 923 12.59 -53.74 -34.18
C GLN A 923 13.75 -54.39 -33.38
N PHE A 924 13.57 -55.18 -32.28
CA PHE A 924 12.48 -55.42 -31.28
C PHE A 924 12.96 -56.39 -30.17
N THR A 925 12.39 -56.40 -28.93
CA THR A 925 12.09 -57.62 -28.10
C THR A 925 11.44 -57.27 -26.73
N ASN A 926 10.86 -58.27 -26.04
CA ASN A 926 10.11 -58.14 -24.76
C ASN A 926 10.83 -58.83 -23.58
N SER A 927 10.47 -58.45 -22.34
CA SER A 927 9.82 -59.32 -21.31
C SER A 927 10.38 -59.25 -19.86
N LEU A 928 9.44 -59.37 -18.89
CA LEU A 928 9.53 -59.94 -17.53
C LEU A 928 10.72 -59.52 -16.63
N SER A 929 10.49 -58.90 -15.46
CA SER A 929 9.86 -59.56 -14.30
C SER A 929 9.71 -58.63 -13.07
N GLN A 930 8.82 -58.97 -12.13
CA GLN A 930 8.90 -58.59 -10.69
C GLN A 930 9.46 -59.79 -9.90
N PRO A 931 9.94 -59.63 -8.65
CA PRO A 931 9.00 -59.77 -7.51
C PRO A 931 9.29 -58.93 -6.24
N ASP A 932 8.19 -58.55 -5.57
CA ASP A 932 7.89 -58.61 -4.12
C ASP A 932 8.79 -58.12 -2.97
N ILE A 933 8.11 -57.97 -1.83
CA ILE A 933 8.55 -57.44 -0.53
C ILE A 933 8.84 -58.60 0.44
N GLY A 934 9.92 -58.51 1.23
CA GLY A 934 10.32 -59.54 2.21
C GLY A 934 10.60 -58.99 3.62
N THR A 935 10.03 -59.65 4.64
CA THR A 935 10.08 -59.36 6.08
C THR A 935 11.46 -59.36 6.75
N ALA A 936 11.59 -58.64 7.87
CA ALA A 936 12.69 -58.77 8.84
C ALA A 936 12.59 -60.08 9.66
N PRO A 937 13.68 -60.52 10.35
CA PRO A 937 14.02 -59.96 11.68
C PRO A 937 15.53 -59.68 11.86
N GLY A 938 15.98 -59.30 13.07
CA GLY A 938 17.40 -59.11 13.42
C GLY A 938 17.73 -59.64 14.84
N ILE A 939 18.98 -59.51 15.30
CA ILE A 939 19.45 -59.77 16.69
C ILE A 939 20.90 -59.25 16.87
N GLU A 940 21.20 -58.62 18.03
CA GLU A 940 22.46 -58.54 18.85
C GLU A 940 23.88 -58.45 18.22
N SER A 941 24.99 -58.07 18.88
CA SER A 941 25.38 -57.23 20.06
C SER A 941 26.94 -57.06 20.00
N ALA A 942 27.75 -56.46 20.89
CA ALA A 942 27.64 -55.74 22.18
C ALA A 942 28.82 -54.71 22.25
N ILE A 943 28.66 -53.45 22.69
CA ILE A 943 28.76 -52.91 24.07
C ILE A 943 30.13 -53.10 24.78
N THR A 944 30.83 -51.97 25.05
CA THR A 944 31.44 -51.52 26.33
C THR A 944 32.30 -50.28 26.02
N GLY A 945 32.46 -49.23 26.84
CA GLY A 945 31.93 -48.79 28.16
C GLY A 945 32.68 -47.48 28.54
N LEU A 946 32.43 -46.67 29.58
CA LEU A 946 31.40 -46.45 30.61
C LEU A 946 31.49 -44.92 30.91
N ALA A 947 30.43 -44.11 30.92
CA ALA A 947 29.33 -44.00 31.89
C ALA A 947 29.72 -43.41 33.26
N GLU A 948 29.07 -42.30 33.64
CA GLU A 948 28.32 -42.23 34.90
C GLU A 948 27.15 -41.22 34.80
N SER A 949 26.12 -41.36 35.65
CA SER A 949 24.87 -40.58 35.57
C SER A 949 24.05 -40.70 36.86
N ARG A 950 23.22 -39.70 37.20
CA ARG A 950 22.09 -39.88 38.12
C ARG A 950 20.83 -39.15 37.65
N TRP A 951 19.68 -39.79 37.94
CA TRP A 951 18.34 -39.41 37.53
C TRP A 951 17.48 -39.02 38.75
N ILE A 952 16.51 -38.12 38.58
CA ILE A 952 15.24 -38.13 39.31
C ILE A 952 14.09 -37.80 38.34
N VAL A 953 12.95 -38.47 38.50
CA VAL A 953 11.71 -38.29 37.73
C VAL A 953 10.77 -37.34 38.48
N PHE A 954 10.07 -36.44 37.76
CA PHE A 954 8.99 -35.63 38.33
C PHE A 954 7.60 -36.24 38.09
N ARG A 955 6.68 -35.96 39.02
CA ARG A 955 5.32 -36.51 39.10
C ARG A 955 4.39 -35.40 39.57
N GLU A 956 3.26 -35.23 38.89
CA GLU A 956 2.28 -34.19 39.21
C GLU A 956 1.63 -34.41 40.59
N LYS A 957 1.31 -33.30 41.27
CA LYS A 957 0.37 -33.26 42.40
C LYS A 957 -0.13 -31.83 42.65
N ASP A 958 -1.44 -31.69 42.84
CA ASP A 958 -2.07 -30.48 43.33
C ASP A 958 -1.68 -30.15 44.77
N GLY A 959 -1.79 -28.86 45.14
CA GLY A 959 -1.47 -28.39 46.48
C GLY A 959 -1.76 -26.91 46.74
N LEU A 960 -3.04 -26.50 46.70
CA LEU A 960 -3.42 -25.22 47.32
C LEU A 960 -3.26 -25.32 48.85
N GLN A 961 -2.50 -24.39 49.44
CA GLN A 961 -2.64 -24.03 50.85
C GLN A 961 -2.64 -22.50 51.01
N SER A 962 -3.61 -22.00 51.77
CA SER A 962 -3.76 -20.60 52.15
C SER A 962 -3.10 -20.33 53.50
N ARG A 963 -2.54 -19.11 53.67
CA ARG A 963 -2.33 -18.50 54.99
C ARG A 963 -2.64 -17.00 54.98
N ASP A 964 -3.72 -16.68 55.68
CA ASP A 964 -3.81 -15.64 56.70
C ASP A 964 -3.31 -14.22 56.40
N ALA A 965 -4.27 -13.31 56.20
CA ALA A 965 -4.19 -11.92 56.65
C ALA A 965 -5.39 -11.65 57.57
N GLN A 966 -5.16 -11.07 58.75
CA GLN A 966 -6.20 -10.80 59.76
C GLN A 966 -6.60 -9.32 59.82
N GLY A 967 -7.87 -9.05 60.14
CA GLY A 967 -8.38 -7.75 60.58
C GLY A 967 -9.09 -6.92 59.49
N GLY A 968 -10.37 -6.56 59.63
CA GLY A 968 -11.34 -6.98 60.66
C GLY A 968 -12.64 -6.15 60.63
N ALA A 969 -13.71 -6.70 61.24
CA ALA A 969 -15.04 -6.06 61.47
C ALA A 969 -15.87 -5.74 60.19
N GLN A 970 -17.22 -5.74 60.18
CA GLN A 970 -18.24 -6.06 61.21
C GLN A 970 -19.59 -6.39 60.51
N GLY A 971 -20.39 -7.36 61.02
CA GLY A 971 -21.86 -7.53 60.81
C GLY A 971 -22.41 -7.71 59.37
N SER A 972 -23.48 -8.47 59.09
CA SER A 972 -24.33 -9.37 59.90
C SER A 972 -24.97 -10.46 59.01
N LYS A 973 -25.56 -11.50 59.60
CA LYS A 973 -26.09 -12.70 58.91
C LYS A 973 -27.53 -12.54 58.40
N ASN A 974 -27.92 -13.29 57.36
CA ASN A 974 -28.84 -14.47 57.46
C ASN A 974 -28.95 -15.18 56.08
N GLU A 975 -28.62 -16.48 55.98
CA GLU A 975 -29.54 -17.65 55.91
C GLU A 975 -30.18 -17.84 54.51
N ARG A 976 -29.87 -18.90 53.73
CA ARG A 976 -30.27 -20.34 53.87
C ARG A 976 -31.81 -20.50 53.84
N GLN A 977 -32.46 -21.38 53.06
CA GLN A 977 -32.11 -22.52 52.17
C GLN A 977 -33.46 -22.94 51.45
N PRO A 978 -33.71 -24.15 50.88
CA PRO A 978 -32.88 -25.17 50.18
C PRO A 978 -33.49 -25.78 48.87
N LEU A 979 -32.67 -26.54 48.10
CA LEU A 979 -33.03 -27.73 47.26
C LEU A 979 -33.98 -27.58 46.02
N PRO A 980 -34.08 -28.57 45.10
CA PRO A 980 -33.12 -29.62 44.69
C PRO A 980 -32.95 -29.85 43.15
N SER A 981 -31.94 -30.65 42.79
CA SER A 981 -31.86 -31.61 41.65
C SER A 981 -32.05 -31.16 40.18
N GLY A 982 -31.12 -31.53 39.29
CA GLY A 982 -31.36 -31.51 37.84
C GLY A 982 -30.15 -31.66 36.91
N SER A 983 -29.64 -32.88 36.75
CA SER A 983 -28.87 -33.36 35.58
C SER A 983 -27.47 -32.77 35.24
N GLN A 984 -26.70 -33.61 34.53
CA GLN A 984 -25.34 -33.39 34.00
C GLN A 984 -25.26 -32.25 32.97
N TRP A 985 -24.05 -31.68 32.75
CA TRP A 985 -23.27 -31.73 31.49
C TRP A 985 -22.15 -30.66 31.49
N TRP A 986 -20.97 -31.03 30.99
CA TRP A 986 -19.74 -30.24 30.78
C TRP A 986 -19.00 -29.72 32.04
#